data_AF-A0A2D6HIQ0-F1
#
_entry.id   AF-A0A2D6HIQ0-F1
#
_cell.length_a   1.000
_cell.length_b   1.000
_cell.length_c   1.000
_cell.angle_alpha   90.00
_cell.angle_beta   90.00
_cell.angle_gamma   90.00
#
_symmetry.space_group_name_H-M   'P 1'
#
loop_
_entity.id
_entity.type
_entity.pdbx_description
1 polymer ?
#
loop_
_entity_poly.entity_id
_entity_poly.type
_entity_poly.pdbx_seq_one_letter_code
_entity_poly.pdbx_strand_id
1 'polypeptide(L)'
;MASRPRVRRDRRARRPRPSRRWESAPSLEEVAGYFPRRANAGGRASGNPNRNRLARQLAGKAADSVFGLPAISVYRRGGRSDGRREGRNSMTDTVTAGMTEGIVSRSLGRGRIAVLASLMLAGGAASSTFAGPLLDSPDLRPLVARVERERDRAPSRIFDEIAAVGGEEAHEALCRAIRPLREETSLTAAYEAFRAFGFDPALSRRSMDHLLAEALGNPRFANRRSAVRGLLAFGRDAHPHLLALIDGTRRSDVIELAIGPVVGLLAERGTAADARLLIDYGPVLLSSERRSLQRALSGFEGEGYGDVLEAAILRESASSERRIALLEVFVARPTRNPHQFLTRLLRSRDCRVRTRALEWIRGTAVRGLLGRLRRSLASHHEPEVRAALLALGSLARRDSACHRELLALARERRDDLGTSLPRALALDGSEAALEVLCAMVTVRDGGLGAAAEEEILSTRPKGAVPLLIARLDGEHSPETMGVAAVLRLLTGFDHGLTNRRWMRWWSTEGEAFTPPDEEVALAQELARRERAAANPTQARGFYGIAVVDDRVAFVIDESGSMDAAADEPGRTRAAGSPGPTRLDVAKQQLRGAIEGLLPSAHFNVLFFEAGVTSWRHGLTKKSANSYSDALRFVAARAAEGGTNLHDALVEALGDTRVEAVYLLSDGDPTAGAFTDAGDILRSVRDANRRRKARIHCISIGQDSALLRSLAREHGGEYKRAG
;
A
#
# COMPACT_ATOMS: atom_id res chain seq x y z
N MET A 1 74.12 -46.78 2.42
CA MET A 1 74.21 -46.09 3.74
C MET A 1 72.77 -45.77 4.16
N ALA A 2 72.07 -46.54 4.99
CA ALA A 2 72.35 -46.98 6.36
C ALA A 2 72.16 -45.89 7.43
N SER A 3 70.91 -45.70 7.90
CA SER A 3 70.54 -45.67 9.34
C SER A 3 69.03 -45.46 9.56
N ARG A 4 68.44 -46.23 10.49
CA ARG A 4 67.05 -46.09 11.01
C ARG A 4 67.07 -45.32 12.35
N PRO A 5 65.93 -44.80 12.87
CA PRO A 5 65.17 -45.58 13.88
C PRO A 5 63.62 -45.38 13.81
N ARG A 6 62.83 -46.47 13.80
CA ARG A 6 62.08 -47.10 14.92
C ARG A 6 60.73 -46.45 15.35
N VAL A 7 59.63 -47.05 14.84
CA VAL A 7 58.49 -47.64 15.60
C VAL A 7 57.90 -46.90 16.82
N ARG A 8 56.60 -46.53 16.77
CA ARG A 8 55.59 -46.97 17.78
C ARG A 8 54.11 -46.73 17.42
N ARG A 9 53.37 -47.86 17.38
CA ARG A 9 51.99 -48.12 17.88
C ARG A 9 50.78 -47.29 17.42
N ASP A 10 49.82 -48.05 16.87
CA ASP A 10 48.37 -47.87 17.02
C ASP A 10 47.91 -47.29 18.37
N ARG A 11 46.84 -46.47 18.31
CA ARG A 11 45.74 -46.57 19.28
C ARG A 11 44.42 -46.01 18.76
N ARG A 12 43.43 -46.89 18.68
CA ARG A 12 42.01 -46.54 18.50
C ARG A 12 41.50 -45.66 19.65
N ALA A 13 40.52 -44.82 19.32
CA ALA A 13 39.41 -44.34 20.15
C ALA A 13 39.72 -43.86 21.60
N ARG A 14 39.63 -42.54 21.81
CA ARG A 14 39.15 -41.96 23.07
C ARG A 14 38.04 -40.94 22.80
N ARG A 15 36.88 -41.17 23.42
CA ARG A 15 35.76 -40.21 23.47
C ARG A 15 36.19 -38.95 24.24
N PRO A 16 35.77 -37.73 23.85
CA PRO A 16 35.76 -36.60 24.76
C PRO A 16 34.72 -36.83 25.86
N ARG A 17 35.07 -36.51 27.12
CA ARG A 17 34.08 -36.36 28.22
C ARG A 17 33.65 -34.88 28.31
N PRO A 18 32.46 -34.58 28.88
CA PRO A 18 31.82 -33.28 28.73
C PRO A 18 32.24 -32.25 29.78
N SER A 19 32.46 -31.01 29.34
CA SER A 19 32.65 -29.79 30.14
C SER A 19 32.66 -28.59 29.17
N ARG A 20 31.97 -27.46 29.37
CA ARG A 20 31.22 -26.91 30.51
C ARG A 20 29.92 -26.23 30.03
N ARG A 21 29.11 -25.85 31.03
CA ARG A 21 27.81 -25.14 30.97
C ARG A 21 27.60 -24.20 29.77
N TRP A 22 26.37 -24.25 29.26
CA TRP A 22 25.77 -23.22 28.42
C TRP A 22 25.69 -21.94 29.24
N GLU A 23 26.27 -20.85 28.74
CA GLU A 23 25.99 -19.51 29.27
C GLU A 23 24.61 -19.07 28.75
N SER A 24 23.82 -18.54 29.69
CA SER A 24 22.40 -18.32 29.50
C SER A 24 22.11 -17.22 28.47
N ALA A 25 21.01 -17.38 27.72
CA ALA A 25 20.42 -16.24 27.02
C ALA A 25 20.06 -15.14 28.03
N PRO A 26 20.15 -13.84 27.65
CA PRO A 26 19.77 -12.73 28.52
C PRO A 26 18.31 -12.89 28.95
N SER A 27 18.05 -12.54 30.21
CA SER A 27 16.75 -12.79 30.84
C SER A 27 15.70 -11.75 30.43
N LEU A 28 14.42 -12.10 30.54
CA LEU A 28 13.29 -11.19 30.24
C LEU A 28 13.31 -9.87 31.04
N GLU A 29 14.09 -9.76 32.12
CA GLU A 29 14.25 -8.52 32.88
C GLU A 29 15.27 -7.55 32.24
N GLU A 30 16.24 -8.03 31.44
CA GLU A 30 17.17 -7.17 30.69
C GLU A 30 16.49 -6.48 29.49
N VAL A 31 15.35 -7.02 29.02
CA VAL A 31 14.49 -6.39 28.00
C VAL A 31 13.50 -5.39 28.62
N ALA A 32 13.30 -5.40 29.95
CA ALA A 32 12.36 -4.51 30.63
C ALA A 32 12.92 -3.09 30.90
N GLY A 33 14.21 -2.84 30.67
CA GLY A 33 14.85 -1.53 30.86
C GLY A 33 14.57 -0.49 29.75
N TYR A 34 13.81 -0.84 28.71
CA TYR A 34 13.82 -0.14 27.42
C TYR A 34 12.90 1.11 27.28
N PHE A 35 12.23 1.56 28.35
CA PHE A 35 11.51 2.84 28.36
C PHE A 35 11.61 3.54 29.72
N PRO A 36 12.35 4.68 29.83
CA PRO A 36 12.29 5.51 31.03
C PRO A 36 10.95 6.27 31.06
N ARG A 37 10.05 5.90 31.98
CA ARG A 37 8.99 6.82 32.40
C ARG A 37 9.66 8.07 32.99
N ARG A 38 9.38 9.26 32.44
CA ARG A 38 9.73 10.52 33.12
C ARG A 38 9.07 10.51 34.50
N ALA A 39 9.89 10.55 35.54
CA ALA A 39 9.41 10.66 36.91
C ALA A 39 8.89 12.08 37.16
N ASN A 40 7.60 12.23 37.40
CA ASN A 40 7.12 13.28 38.30
C ASN A 40 7.14 12.70 39.73
N ALA A 41 7.71 13.46 40.66
CA ALA A 41 7.98 12.99 42.01
C ALA A 41 6.72 12.94 42.89
N GLY A 42 6.64 11.95 43.78
CA GLY A 42 5.71 11.92 44.92
C GLY A 42 4.68 10.78 44.92
N GLY A 43 4.98 9.68 45.61
CA GLY A 43 4.01 8.62 45.90
C GLY A 43 4.66 7.27 46.24
N ARG A 44 4.42 6.72 47.43
CA ARG A 44 5.02 5.45 47.90
C ARG A 44 4.21 4.20 47.51
N ALA A 45 4.94 3.20 46.99
CA ALA A 45 4.80 1.74 47.19
C ALA A 45 3.43 1.01 47.10
N SER A 46 3.36 0.03 46.18
CA SER A 46 2.94 -1.37 46.48
C SER A 46 3.14 -2.28 45.26
N GLY A 47 4.00 -3.30 45.38
CA GLY A 47 4.31 -4.26 44.30
C GLY A 47 3.70 -5.64 44.55
N ASN A 48 2.87 -6.14 43.61
CA ASN A 48 2.21 -7.44 43.72
C ASN A 48 3.06 -8.57 43.07
N PRO A 49 3.49 -9.62 43.80
CA PRO A 49 4.42 -10.64 43.29
C PRO A 49 3.89 -11.57 42.18
N ASN A 50 2.57 -11.61 41.92
CA ASN A 50 1.99 -12.64 41.05
C ASN A 50 2.23 -12.45 39.53
N ARG A 51 2.86 -11.35 39.08
CA ARG A 51 3.11 -11.10 37.64
C ARG A 51 4.15 -12.05 37.01
N ASN A 52 5.22 -12.41 37.70
CA ASN A 52 6.34 -13.16 37.11
C ASN A 52 6.10 -14.69 37.00
N ARG A 53 5.02 -15.24 37.59
CA ARG A 53 4.77 -16.69 37.60
C ARG A 53 4.04 -17.20 36.35
N LEU A 54 3.07 -16.45 35.82
CA LEU A 54 2.31 -16.84 34.62
C LEU A 54 3.14 -16.77 33.34
N ALA A 55 3.99 -15.75 33.17
CA ALA A 55 4.81 -15.60 31.97
C ALA A 55 5.78 -16.80 31.76
N ARG A 56 6.37 -17.32 32.84
CA ARG A 56 7.25 -18.51 32.80
C ARG A 56 6.50 -19.81 32.53
N GLN A 57 5.20 -19.89 32.80
CA GLN A 57 4.41 -21.11 32.65
C GLN A 57 3.86 -21.32 31.23
N LEU A 58 3.77 -20.24 30.43
CA LEU A 58 3.29 -20.28 29.04
C LEU A 58 4.40 -20.62 28.04
N ALA A 59 5.62 -20.12 28.24
CA ALA A 59 6.77 -20.41 27.37
C ALA A 59 7.14 -21.90 27.31
N GLY A 60 6.85 -22.67 28.37
CA GLY A 60 7.20 -24.09 28.47
C GLY A 60 6.27 -25.06 27.74
N LYS A 61 5.15 -24.59 27.14
CA LYS A 61 4.16 -25.48 26.47
C LYS A 61 4.11 -25.38 24.94
N ALA A 62 4.81 -24.42 24.34
CA ALA A 62 4.83 -24.24 22.88
C ALA A 62 5.95 -25.03 22.17
N ALA A 63 6.84 -25.70 22.91
CA ALA A 63 8.06 -26.32 22.35
C ALA A 63 7.86 -27.75 21.80
N ASP A 64 6.80 -28.45 22.18
CA ASP A 64 6.65 -29.90 21.95
C ASP A 64 5.79 -30.30 20.72
N SER A 65 5.33 -29.34 19.91
CA SER A 65 4.29 -29.62 18.87
C SER A 65 4.57 -29.10 17.44
N VAL A 66 5.84 -28.95 17.02
CA VAL A 66 6.16 -28.62 15.60
C VAL A 66 7.37 -29.39 15.05
N PHE A 67 7.22 -30.71 14.86
CA PHE A 67 8.07 -31.46 13.91
C PHE A 67 7.27 -32.56 13.21
N GLY A 68 6.84 -32.29 11.98
CA GLY A 68 6.09 -33.22 11.14
C GLY A 68 5.97 -32.73 9.70
N LEU A 69 6.96 -33.05 8.85
CA LEU A 69 6.95 -32.77 7.41
C LEU A 69 6.49 -34.01 6.63
N PRO A 70 5.50 -33.91 5.72
CA PRO A 70 5.32 -34.86 4.64
C PRO A 70 6.13 -34.43 3.41
N ALA A 71 6.79 -35.39 2.75
CA ALA A 71 7.60 -35.15 1.56
C ALA A 71 6.73 -34.97 0.30
N ILE A 72 7.13 -34.03 -0.58
CA ILE A 72 6.48 -33.82 -1.88
C ILE A 72 7.00 -34.86 -2.89
N SER A 73 6.10 -35.70 -3.39
CA SER A 73 6.39 -36.66 -4.46
C SER A 73 6.32 -35.98 -5.83
N VAL A 74 7.30 -36.24 -6.69
CA VAL A 74 7.37 -35.75 -8.07
C VAL A 74 6.58 -36.71 -8.96
N TYR A 75 5.61 -36.20 -9.73
CA TYR A 75 4.97 -36.98 -10.80
C TYR A 75 5.13 -36.36 -12.19
N ARG A 76 5.41 -37.25 -13.14
CA ARG A 76 5.89 -37.00 -14.49
C ARG A 76 4.69 -37.01 -15.45
N ARG A 77 4.52 -35.98 -16.28
CA ARG A 77 3.41 -35.90 -17.24
C ARG A 77 3.76 -36.69 -18.51
N GLY A 78 3.09 -37.81 -18.74
CA GLY A 78 3.05 -38.54 -20.01
C GLY A 78 1.60 -38.65 -20.46
N GLY A 79 1.31 -38.38 -21.73
CA GLY A 79 -0.07 -38.37 -22.24
C GLY A 79 -0.44 -39.65 -23.00
N ARG A 80 -1.75 -39.87 -23.18
CA ARG A 80 -2.33 -40.46 -24.40
C ARG A 80 -3.83 -40.23 -24.51
N SER A 81 -4.29 -40.34 -25.74
CA SER A 81 -5.62 -40.21 -26.33
C SER A 81 -6.70 -41.16 -25.77
N ASP A 82 -7.92 -40.62 -25.60
CA ASP A 82 -9.21 -41.05 -26.20
C ASP A 82 -10.33 -40.15 -25.62
N GLY A 83 -11.53 -39.94 -26.18
CA GLY A 83 -12.11 -40.43 -27.43
C GLY A 83 -13.62 -40.70 -27.26
N ARG A 84 -14.51 -39.94 -27.96
CA ARG A 84 -16.00 -40.05 -27.99
C ARG A 84 -16.75 -39.59 -26.71
N ARG A 85 -18.02 -39.15 -26.73
CA ARG A 85 -18.92 -38.49 -27.72
C ARG A 85 -20.14 -37.90 -26.95
N GLU A 86 -21.05 -37.22 -27.66
CA GLU A 86 -22.37 -36.68 -27.24
C GLU A 86 -22.35 -35.35 -26.46
N GLY A 87 -23.19 -34.33 -26.76
CA GLY A 87 -24.01 -34.08 -27.95
C GLY A 87 -25.41 -33.52 -27.69
N ARG A 88 -25.64 -32.22 -27.98
CA ARG A 88 -26.88 -31.50 -28.39
C ARG A 88 -26.65 -29.99 -28.24
N ASN A 89 -26.72 -29.21 -29.33
CA ASN A 89 -27.82 -28.32 -29.77
C ASN A 89 -27.97 -27.06 -28.88
N SER A 90 -28.08 -25.82 -29.37
CA SER A 90 -28.50 -25.26 -30.69
C SER A 90 -27.46 -24.21 -31.22
N MET A 91 -27.32 -23.88 -32.52
CA MET A 91 -28.23 -23.09 -33.39
C MET A 91 -28.69 -21.77 -32.74
N THR A 92 -28.51 -20.56 -33.31
CA THR A 92 -28.48 -20.16 -34.75
C THR A 92 -27.56 -18.95 -35.10
N ASP A 93 -26.93 -19.02 -36.28
CA ASP A 93 -26.71 -18.03 -37.36
C ASP A 93 -26.50 -16.50 -37.14
N THR A 94 -25.28 -16.08 -37.52
CA THR A 94 -24.88 -15.07 -38.54
C THR A 94 -25.81 -13.96 -39.10
N VAL A 95 -25.19 -12.75 -39.20
CA VAL A 95 -25.13 -11.80 -40.36
C VAL A 95 -25.99 -10.49 -40.38
N THR A 96 -25.34 -9.43 -40.91
CA THR A 96 -25.81 -8.10 -41.42
C THR A 96 -26.15 -6.92 -40.48
N ALA A 97 -25.23 -5.95 -40.48
CA ALA A 97 -25.35 -4.55 -40.96
C ALA A 97 -26.40 -3.54 -40.41
N GLY A 98 -25.89 -2.34 -40.06
CA GLY A 98 -26.48 -1.05 -40.44
C GLY A 98 -27.09 -0.16 -39.35
N MET A 99 -26.60 1.09 -39.23
CA MET A 99 -27.30 2.39 -39.09
C MET A 99 -28.66 2.43 -38.32
N THR A 100 -29.01 3.40 -37.44
CA THR A 100 -28.67 4.85 -37.32
C THR A 100 -29.26 5.42 -36.01
N GLU A 101 -28.75 6.57 -35.52
CA GLU A 101 -29.40 7.66 -34.70
C GLU A 101 -30.32 7.35 -33.48
N GLY A 102 -30.39 8.15 -32.40
CA GLY A 102 -29.66 9.36 -31.99
C GLY A 102 -30.38 10.20 -30.90
N ILE A 103 -29.66 11.16 -30.28
CA ILE A 103 -30.17 12.39 -29.59
C ILE A 103 -30.86 12.13 -28.20
N VAL A 104 -30.68 12.88 -27.08
CA VAL A 104 -30.77 14.34 -26.76
C VAL A 104 -29.71 14.67 -25.66
N SER A 105 -28.79 15.65 -25.79
CA SER A 105 -28.89 17.12 -25.55
C SER A 105 -29.32 17.53 -24.11
N ARG A 106 -28.85 18.59 -23.43
CA ARG A 106 -28.30 19.90 -23.84
C ARG A 106 -27.63 20.65 -22.67
N SER A 107 -27.11 21.85 -22.99
CA SER A 107 -26.83 23.01 -22.09
C SER A 107 -25.42 23.10 -21.49
N LEU A 108 -24.72 24.25 -21.44
CA LEU A 108 -24.59 25.42 -22.36
C LEU A 108 -23.40 26.30 -21.89
N GLY A 109 -22.70 27.01 -22.80
CA GLY A 109 -21.70 28.03 -22.43
C GLY A 109 -20.73 28.41 -23.56
N ARG A 110 -20.95 29.55 -24.22
CA ARG A 110 -20.15 30.02 -25.37
C ARG A 110 -18.90 30.80 -24.93
N GLY A 111 -17.75 30.56 -25.58
CA GLY A 111 -16.63 31.51 -25.55
C GLY A 111 -15.26 30.97 -25.97
N ARG A 112 -14.78 31.35 -27.17
CA ARG A 112 -13.36 31.39 -27.58
C ARG A 112 -12.58 30.05 -27.67
N ILE A 113 -12.88 29.20 -28.65
CA ILE A 113 -11.84 28.41 -29.34
C ILE A 113 -12.09 28.48 -30.85
N ALA A 114 -11.18 29.14 -31.56
CA ALA A 114 -10.95 29.05 -32.99
C ALA A 114 -9.44 29.23 -33.23
N VAL A 115 -8.94 28.71 -34.36
CA VAL A 115 -7.52 28.63 -34.76
C VAL A 115 -6.79 27.36 -34.27
N LEU A 116 -6.18 26.65 -35.24
CA LEU A 116 -5.25 25.50 -35.14
C LEU A 116 -5.83 24.08 -34.88
N ALA A 117 -6.79 23.66 -35.72
CA ALA A 117 -7.04 22.24 -36.02
C ALA A 117 -7.60 22.03 -37.44
N SER A 118 -6.81 22.32 -38.49
CA SER A 118 -7.23 22.15 -39.90
C SER A 118 -6.06 21.91 -40.87
N LEU A 119 -5.12 21.03 -40.53
CA LEU A 119 -3.99 20.67 -41.40
C LEU A 119 -3.56 19.22 -41.13
N MET A 120 -4.38 18.26 -41.60
CA MET A 120 -4.07 16.81 -41.74
C MET A 120 -5.33 16.05 -42.22
N LEU A 121 -5.95 16.44 -43.35
CA LEU A 121 -6.97 15.63 -44.09
C LEU A 121 -7.35 16.28 -45.44
N ALA A 122 -6.36 16.54 -46.30
CA ALA A 122 -6.58 16.98 -47.68
C ALA A 122 -5.44 16.44 -48.58
N GLY A 123 -5.46 15.13 -48.82
CA GLY A 123 -4.47 14.41 -49.62
C GLY A 123 -5.15 13.40 -50.53
N GLY A 124 -6.09 13.86 -51.37
CA GLY A 124 -6.87 13.00 -52.25
C GLY A 124 -7.43 13.79 -53.44
N ALA A 125 -7.01 13.38 -54.64
CA ALA A 125 -7.59 13.65 -55.95
C ALA A 125 -8.21 15.06 -56.20
N ALA A 126 -7.39 15.95 -56.76
CA ALA A 126 -7.87 17.03 -57.60
C ALA A 126 -7.16 16.96 -58.97
N SER A 127 -7.81 16.31 -59.94
CA SER A 127 -7.39 16.36 -61.34
C SER A 127 -7.62 17.78 -61.88
N SER A 128 -6.59 18.61 -61.91
CA SER A 128 -6.60 19.84 -62.70
C SER A 128 -5.88 19.61 -64.03
N THR A 129 -6.66 19.42 -65.09
CA THR A 129 -6.17 19.31 -66.46
C THR A 129 -5.66 20.68 -66.93
N PHE A 130 -4.48 21.09 -66.48
CA PHE A 130 -3.77 22.24 -67.04
C PHE A 130 -3.02 21.80 -68.30
N ALA A 131 -3.71 21.87 -69.43
CA ALA A 131 -3.06 21.91 -70.74
C ALA A 131 -2.43 23.31 -70.95
N GLY A 132 -1.31 23.55 -70.26
CA GLY A 132 -0.35 24.62 -70.58
C GLY A 132 0.82 24.03 -71.37
N PRO A 133 1.62 24.86 -72.08
CA PRO A 133 2.76 24.37 -72.85
C PRO A 133 3.77 23.65 -71.96
N LEU A 134 4.57 22.75 -72.54
CA LEU A 134 5.70 22.11 -71.84
C LEU A 134 6.53 23.21 -71.16
N LEU A 135 6.47 23.27 -69.83
CA LEU A 135 7.39 24.08 -69.05
C LEU A 135 8.73 23.35 -69.08
N ASP A 136 9.76 24.01 -69.60
CA ASP A 136 11.13 23.55 -69.50
C ASP A 136 11.44 23.19 -68.05
N SER A 137 12.10 22.04 -67.84
CA SER A 137 12.58 21.64 -66.51
C SER A 137 13.36 22.80 -65.89
N PRO A 138 13.06 23.19 -64.63
CA PRO A 138 13.70 24.36 -64.02
C PRO A 138 15.22 24.28 -64.09
N ASP A 139 15.87 25.31 -64.62
CA ASP A 139 17.32 25.33 -64.78
C ASP A 139 18.00 25.20 -63.41
N LEU A 140 18.62 24.03 -63.18
CA LEU A 140 19.29 23.69 -61.91
C LEU A 140 20.64 24.40 -61.76
N ARG A 141 21.24 24.90 -62.87
CA ARG A 141 22.55 25.56 -62.87
C ARG A 141 22.63 26.78 -61.93
N PRO A 142 21.70 27.76 -61.94
CA PRO A 142 21.73 28.87 -60.99
C PRO A 142 21.60 28.44 -59.52
N LEU A 143 20.86 27.37 -59.22
CA LEU A 143 20.71 26.87 -57.85
C LEU A 143 22.01 26.20 -57.37
N VAL A 144 22.61 25.33 -58.18
CA VAL A 144 23.89 24.68 -57.85
C VAL A 144 25.02 25.70 -57.75
N ALA A 145 25.15 26.63 -58.72
CA ALA A 145 26.17 27.68 -58.69
C ALA A 145 26.02 28.61 -57.48
N ARG A 146 24.79 28.81 -57.00
CA ARG A 146 24.54 29.52 -55.74
C ARG A 146 25.09 28.77 -54.53
N VAL A 147 24.87 27.45 -54.44
CA VAL A 147 25.45 26.63 -53.36
C VAL A 147 26.98 26.58 -53.44
N GLU A 148 27.57 26.49 -54.63
CA GLU A 148 29.03 26.51 -54.79
C GLU A 148 29.68 27.83 -54.33
N ARG A 149 28.98 28.96 -54.55
CA ARG A 149 29.39 30.30 -54.11
C ARG A 149 29.17 30.52 -52.61
N GLU A 150 27.99 30.20 -52.09
CA GLU A 150 27.58 30.50 -50.69
C GLU A 150 28.02 29.41 -49.69
N ARG A 151 28.31 28.20 -50.18
CA ARG A 151 28.71 27.02 -49.40
C ARG A 151 27.75 26.77 -48.23
N ASP A 152 28.27 26.58 -47.02
CA ASP A 152 27.47 26.36 -45.80
C ASP A 152 26.56 27.54 -45.41
N ARG A 153 26.71 28.72 -46.04
CA ARG A 153 25.80 29.87 -45.89
C ARG A 153 24.60 29.83 -46.85
N ALA A 154 24.56 28.88 -47.78
CA ALA A 154 23.41 28.71 -48.67
C ALA A 154 22.15 28.36 -47.85
N PRO A 155 20.97 28.91 -48.18
CA PRO A 155 19.76 28.66 -47.40
C PRO A 155 19.27 27.22 -47.60
N SER A 156 19.07 26.46 -46.53
CA SER A 156 18.78 25.01 -46.57
C SER A 156 17.66 24.59 -47.53
N ARG A 157 16.65 25.44 -47.71
CA ARG A 157 15.54 25.19 -48.65
C ARG A 157 16.00 24.97 -50.11
N ILE A 158 17.19 25.46 -50.49
CA ILE A 158 17.72 25.31 -51.86
C ILE A 158 17.95 23.83 -52.22
N PHE A 159 18.18 22.97 -51.24
CA PHE A 159 18.32 21.53 -51.46
C PHE A 159 16.97 20.88 -51.76
N ASP A 160 15.91 21.28 -51.05
CA ASP A 160 14.54 20.88 -51.36
C ASP A 160 14.09 21.46 -52.72
N GLU A 161 14.44 22.71 -53.05
CA GLU A 161 14.18 23.34 -54.36
C GLU A 161 14.84 22.56 -55.51
N ILE A 162 16.10 22.12 -55.36
CA ILE A 162 16.81 21.27 -56.34
C ILE A 162 16.13 19.90 -56.45
N ALA A 163 15.84 19.24 -55.32
CA ALA A 163 15.31 17.88 -55.31
C ALA A 163 13.86 17.80 -55.81
N ALA A 164 13.06 18.86 -55.62
CA ALA A 164 11.67 18.94 -56.09
C ALA A 164 11.50 18.92 -57.62
N VAL A 165 12.57 19.20 -58.38
CA VAL A 165 12.55 19.07 -59.86
C VAL A 165 12.40 17.61 -60.30
N GLY A 166 12.91 16.66 -59.51
CA GLY A 166 12.86 15.24 -59.85
C GLY A 166 13.75 14.84 -61.04
N GLY A 167 13.76 13.53 -61.36
CA GLY A 167 14.58 12.99 -62.44
C GLY A 167 16.08 12.87 -62.10
N GLU A 168 16.84 12.30 -63.05
CA GLU A 168 18.28 12.06 -62.85
C GLU A 168 19.10 13.36 -62.74
N GLU A 169 18.72 14.41 -63.46
CA GLU A 169 19.44 15.68 -63.45
C GLU A 169 19.37 16.38 -62.08
N ALA A 170 18.20 16.34 -61.42
CA ALA A 170 18.03 16.84 -60.06
C ALA A 170 18.86 16.06 -59.04
N HIS A 171 18.88 14.72 -59.16
CA HIS A 171 19.72 13.86 -58.33
C HIS A 171 21.22 14.22 -58.50
N GLU A 172 21.69 14.40 -59.74
CA GLU A 172 23.07 14.78 -60.01
C GLU A 172 23.42 16.23 -59.65
N ALA A 173 22.44 17.15 -59.72
CA ALA A 173 22.57 18.51 -59.20
C ALA A 173 22.73 18.52 -57.66
N LEU A 174 21.94 17.71 -56.94
CA LEU A 174 22.04 17.59 -55.48
C LEU A 174 23.39 16.97 -55.05
N CYS A 175 23.83 15.90 -55.73
CA CYS A 175 25.18 15.34 -55.52
C CYS A 175 26.31 16.35 -55.75
N ARG A 176 26.17 17.27 -56.72
CA ARG A 176 27.12 18.37 -56.94
C ARG A 176 27.06 19.40 -55.81
N ALA A 177 25.86 19.83 -55.41
CA ALA A 177 25.63 20.82 -54.38
C ALA A 177 26.18 20.42 -52.99
N ILE A 178 26.31 19.12 -52.69
CA ILE A 178 26.90 18.62 -51.43
C ILE A 178 28.42 18.82 -51.36
N ARG A 179 29.15 18.75 -52.48
CA ARG A 179 30.62 18.79 -52.53
C ARG A 179 31.27 20.02 -51.85
N PRO A 180 30.76 21.25 -51.97
CA PRO A 180 31.32 22.42 -51.27
C PRO A 180 31.08 22.43 -49.75
N LEU A 181 30.04 21.75 -49.25
CA LEU A 181 29.57 21.84 -47.86
C LEU A 181 30.50 21.15 -46.85
N ARG A 182 30.54 21.65 -45.62
CA ARG A 182 31.40 21.19 -44.52
C ARG A 182 30.66 21.06 -43.18
N GLU A 183 29.65 21.89 -42.94
CA GLU A 183 28.91 21.92 -41.68
C GLU A 183 27.85 20.81 -41.60
N GLU A 184 27.72 20.15 -40.44
CA GLU A 184 26.79 19.01 -40.27
C GLU A 184 25.32 19.43 -40.50
N THR A 185 24.94 20.68 -40.21
CA THR A 185 23.59 21.22 -40.44
C THR A 185 23.27 21.34 -41.93
N SER A 186 24.14 22.01 -42.69
CA SER A 186 23.96 22.21 -44.14
C SER A 186 24.09 20.90 -44.91
N LEU A 187 25.01 20.01 -44.50
CA LEU A 187 25.09 18.64 -45.02
C LEU A 187 23.82 17.84 -44.70
N THR A 188 23.27 17.95 -43.49
CA THR A 188 22.03 17.22 -43.12
C THR A 188 20.86 17.64 -44.01
N ALA A 189 20.64 18.94 -44.20
CA ALA A 189 19.59 19.42 -45.10
C ALA A 189 19.78 18.92 -46.54
N ALA A 190 21.01 18.90 -47.04
CA ALA A 190 21.31 18.44 -48.39
C ALA A 190 21.15 16.92 -48.57
N TYR A 191 21.54 16.09 -47.59
CA TYR A 191 21.35 14.64 -47.65
C TYR A 191 19.89 14.22 -47.34
N GLU A 192 19.15 14.96 -46.51
CA GLU A 192 17.72 14.70 -46.26
C GLU A 192 16.82 15.10 -47.45
N ALA A 193 17.27 16.01 -48.32
CA ALA A 193 16.53 16.40 -49.53
C ALA A 193 16.38 15.24 -50.54
N PHE A 194 17.24 14.21 -50.52
CA PHE A 194 17.08 13.02 -51.37
C PHE A 194 15.74 12.30 -51.16
N ARG A 195 15.06 12.48 -50.02
CA ARG A 195 13.73 11.92 -49.75
C ARG A 195 12.70 12.28 -50.84
N ALA A 196 12.87 13.40 -51.54
CA ALA A 196 11.98 13.82 -52.63
C ALA A 196 11.98 12.82 -53.80
N PHE A 197 13.06 12.07 -53.99
CA PHE A 197 13.16 11.02 -55.01
C PHE A 197 12.47 9.70 -54.59
N GLY A 198 11.92 9.61 -53.39
CA GLY A 198 11.27 8.40 -52.86
C GLY A 198 10.08 7.90 -53.69
N PHE A 199 9.44 8.77 -54.47
CA PHE A 199 8.28 8.42 -55.31
C PHE A 199 8.64 7.67 -56.61
N ASP A 200 9.90 7.73 -57.05
CA ASP A 200 10.41 6.97 -58.20
C ASP A 200 11.22 5.77 -57.66
N PRO A 201 10.81 4.51 -57.92
CA PRO A 201 11.52 3.35 -57.38
C PRO A 201 12.99 3.23 -57.80
N ALA A 202 13.36 3.70 -59.00
CA ALA A 202 14.72 3.63 -59.50
C ALA A 202 15.59 4.73 -58.85
N LEU A 203 15.10 5.97 -58.81
CA LEU A 203 15.81 7.08 -58.17
C LEU A 203 15.86 6.94 -56.65
N SER A 204 14.81 6.42 -56.01
CA SER A 204 14.77 6.10 -54.58
C SER A 204 15.89 5.12 -54.22
N ARG A 205 16.00 4.01 -54.97
CA ARG A 205 17.10 3.05 -54.80
C ARG A 205 18.48 3.68 -55.06
N ARG A 206 18.66 4.42 -56.16
CA ARG A 206 19.92 5.12 -56.50
C ARG A 206 20.35 6.10 -55.40
N SER A 207 19.38 6.80 -54.80
CA SER A 207 19.57 7.72 -53.68
C SER A 207 20.02 6.99 -52.42
N MET A 208 19.33 5.92 -52.02
CA MET A 208 19.68 5.14 -50.83
C MET A 208 21.02 4.41 -51.00
N ASP A 209 21.33 3.89 -52.19
CA ASP A 209 22.63 3.29 -52.50
C ASP A 209 23.77 4.34 -52.42
N HIS A 210 23.55 5.56 -52.90
CA HIS A 210 24.51 6.68 -52.75
C HIS A 210 24.71 7.07 -51.27
N LEU A 211 23.62 7.24 -50.52
CA LEU A 211 23.67 7.59 -49.10
C LEU A 211 24.36 6.51 -48.26
N LEU A 212 24.14 5.23 -48.57
CA LEU A 212 24.83 4.09 -47.95
C LEU A 212 26.35 4.15 -48.22
N ALA A 213 26.76 4.40 -49.47
CA ALA A 213 28.17 4.54 -49.83
C ALA A 213 28.85 5.72 -49.11
N GLU A 214 28.17 6.86 -48.99
CA GLU A 214 28.64 8.02 -48.23
C GLU A 214 28.75 7.72 -46.73
N ALA A 215 27.74 7.06 -46.14
CA ALA A 215 27.73 6.69 -44.73
C ALA A 215 28.83 5.68 -44.34
N LEU A 216 29.17 4.74 -45.24
CA LEU A 216 30.26 3.78 -45.05
C LEU A 216 31.64 4.41 -45.32
N GLY A 217 31.80 5.02 -46.50
CA GLY A 217 33.10 5.34 -47.08
C GLY A 217 33.64 6.75 -46.76
N ASN A 218 32.78 7.73 -46.46
CA ASN A 218 33.24 9.12 -46.41
C ASN A 218 34.22 9.35 -45.23
N PRO A 219 35.40 9.97 -45.47
CA PRO A 219 36.38 10.22 -44.41
C PRO A 219 35.85 11.19 -43.34
N ARG A 220 34.96 12.13 -43.70
CA ARG A 220 34.45 13.15 -42.78
C ARG A 220 33.30 12.64 -41.93
N PHE A 221 33.39 12.93 -40.64
CA PHE A 221 32.38 12.59 -39.63
C PHE A 221 31.00 13.18 -39.94
N ALA A 222 30.95 14.48 -40.26
CA ALA A 222 29.70 15.18 -40.59
C ALA A 222 28.99 14.53 -41.79
N ASN A 223 29.70 14.33 -42.91
CA ASN A 223 29.14 13.69 -44.10
C ASN A 223 28.50 12.33 -43.81
N ARG A 224 29.18 11.45 -43.07
CA ARG A 224 28.61 10.13 -42.73
C ARG A 224 27.31 10.25 -41.95
N ARG A 225 27.30 11.05 -40.89
CA ARG A 225 26.13 11.23 -40.02
C ARG A 225 24.95 11.85 -40.75
N SER A 226 25.21 12.86 -41.56
CA SER A 226 24.20 13.48 -42.42
C SER A 226 23.68 12.51 -43.48
N ALA A 227 24.52 11.62 -44.05
CA ALA A 227 24.09 10.57 -44.96
C ALA A 227 23.21 9.51 -44.25
N VAL A 228 23.49 9.15 -42.99
CA VAL A 228 22.56 8.31 -42.19
C VAL A 228 21.22 9.01 -41.98
N ARG A 229 21.21 10.32 -41.67
CA ARG A 229 19.95 11.08 -41.59
C ARG A 229 19.19 11.11 -42.92
N GLY A 230 19.92 11.23 -44.04
CA GLY A 230 19.37 11.06 -45.38
C GLY A 230 18.68 9.71 -45.56
N LEU A 231 19.31 8.59 -45.17
CA LEU A 231 18.67 7.26 -45.18
C LEU A 231 17.42 7.22 -44.29
N LEU A 232 17.50 7.75 -43.07
CA LEU A 232 16.37 7.79 -42.13
C LEU A 232 15.16 8.56 -42.69
N ALA A 233 15.37 9.54 -43.59
CA ALA A 233 14.31 10.32 -44.22
C ALA A 233 13.43 9.50 -45.20
N PHE A 234 13.91 8.33 -45.68
CA PHE A 234 13.10 7.38 -46.45
C PHE A 234 12.26 6.44 -45.57
N GLY A 235 12.36 6.56 -44.23
CA GLY A 235 11.54 5.79 -43.30
C GLY A 235 11.77 4.28 -43.40
N ARG A 236 10.70 3.52 -43.67
CA ARG A 236 10.76 2.04 -43.70
C ARG A 236 11.51 1.50 -44.91
N ASP A 237 11.52 2.22 -46.03
CA ASP A 237 12.10 1.73 -47.29
C ASP A 237 13.64 1.63 -47.20
N ALA A 238 14.26 2.44 -46.34
CA ALA A 238 15.69 2.37 -46.04
C ALA A 238 16.08 1.27 -45.04
N HIS A 239 15.14 0.50 -44.47
CA HIS A 239 15.49 -0.56 -43.50
C HIS A 239 16.54 -1.58 -44.03
N PRO A 240 16.50 -2.06 -45.29
CA PRO A 240 17.55 -2.91 -45.84
C PRO A 240 18.93 -2.22 -45.90
N HIS A 241 18.96 -0.95 -46.29
CA HIS A 241 20.18 -0.13 -46.34
C HIS A 241 20.75 0.16 -44.95
N LEU A 242 19.90 0.38 -43.95
CA LEU A 242 20.31 0.57 -42.55
C LEU A 242 20.89 -0.72 -41.96
N LEU A 243 20.36 -1.90 -42.31
CA LEU A 243 20.96 -3.18 -41.94
C LEU A 243 22.32 -3.38 -42.63
N ALA A 244 22.42 -3.15 -43.94
CA ALA A 244 23.67 -3.23 -44.68
C ALA A 244 24.74 -2.25 -44.17
N LEU A 245 24.33 -1.04 -43.75
CA LEU A 245 25.18 -0.05 -43.12
C LEU A 245 25.77 -0.55 -41.79
N ILE A 246 24.93 -1.15 -40.94
CA ILE A 246 25.33 -1.70 -39.62
C ILE A 246 26.28 -2.89 -39.80
N ASP A 247 25.99 -3.79 -40.73
CA ASP A 247 26.85 -4.95 -41.03
C ASP A 247 28.20 -4.52 -41.66
N GLY A 248 28.18 -3.44 -42.47
CA GLY A 248 29.36 -2.91 -43.16
C GLY A 248 30.30 -2.04 -42.33
N THR A 249 29.97 -1.71 -41.07
CA THR A 249 30.74 -0.75 -40.26
C THR A 249 30.99 -1.18 -38.83
N ARG A 250 32.00 -0.58 -38.21
CA ARG A 250 32.28 -0.65 -36.75
C ARG A 250 32.31 0.73 -36.10
N ARG A 251 31.82 1.75 -36.81
CA ARG A 251 31.85 3.16 -36.40
C ARG A 251 30.62 3.50 -35.56
N SER A 252 30.82 3.75 -34.26
CA SER A 252 29.71 4.01 -33.31
C SER A 252 28.89 5.24 -33.70
N ASP A 253 29.52 6.28 -34.25
CA ASP A 253 28.89 7.52 -34.73
C ASP A 253 27.84 7.31 -35.84
N VAL A 254 27.94 6.17 -36.54
CA VAL A 254 27.03 5.73 -37.60
C VAL A 254 26.00 4.75 -37.04
N ILE A 255 26.44 3.74 -36.27
CA ILE A 255 25.57 2.69 -35.73
C ILE A 255 24.53 3.27 -34.77
N GLU A 256 24.92 4.21 -33.89
CA GLU A 256 24.00 4.83 -32.91
C GLU A 256 22.85 5.60 -33.57
N LEU A 257 23.06 6.14 -34.77
CA LEU A 257 22.00 6.79 -35.56
C LEU A 257 21.13 5.76 -36.31
N ALA A 258 21.76 4.75 -36.91
CA ALA A 258 21.09 3.79 -37.79
C ALA A 258 20.28 2.71 -37.07
N ILE A 259 20.67 2.34 -35.84
CA ILE A 259 20.14 1.14 -35.17
C ILE A 259 18.66 1.24 -34.74
N GLY A 260 18.17 2.46 -34.44
CA GLY A 260 16.85 2.69 -33.84
C GLY A 260 15.67 2.08 -34.62
N PRO A 261 15.47 2.40 -35.91
CA PRO A 261 14.38 1.84 -36.72
C PRO A 261 14.46 0.32 -36.92
N VAL A 262 15.68 -0.24 -36.91
CA VAL A 262 15.93 -1.65 -37.24
C VAL A 262 16.06 -2.57 -36.01
N VAL A 263 15.84 -2.07 -34.79
CA VAL A 263 15.88 -2.87 -33.54
C VAL A 263 15.04 -4.15 -33.64
N GLY A 264 13.84 -4.07 -34.25
CA GLY A 264 12.97 -5.23 -34.44
C GLY A 264 13.56 -6.24 -35.43
N LEU A 265 14.09 -5.78 -36.56
CA LEU A 265 14.69 -6.63 -37.59
C LEU A 265 15.96 -7.33 -37.10
N LEU A 266 16.78 -6.65 -36.29
CA LEU A 266 17.94 -7.26 -35.63
C LEU A 266 17.52 -8.34 -34.62
N ALA A 267 16.38 -8.16 -33.93
CA ALA A 267 15.82 -9.18 -33.05
C ALA A 267 15.27 -10.39 -33.80
N GLU A 268 14.61 -10.16 -34.94
CA GLU A 268 14.13 -11.21 -35.85
C GLU A 268 15.30 -12.00 -36.47
N ARG A 269 16.43 -11.33 -36.76
CA ARG A 269 17.66 -11.98 -37.26
C ARG A 269 18.36 -12.81 -36.19
N GLY A 270 18.29 -12.39 -34.92
CA GLY A 270 18.56 -13.25 -33.75
C GLY A 270 20.02 -13.67 -33.53
N THR A 271 21.01 -13.13 -34.26
CA THR A 271 22.41 -13.60 -34.12
C THR A 271 23.09 -13.09 -32.84
N ALA A 272 24.16 -13.77 -32.43
CA ALA A 272 25.02 -13.30 -31.34
C ALA A 272 25.73 -11.96 -31.64
N ALA A 273 25.83 -11.55 -32.90
CA ALA A 273 26.32 -10.23 -33.28
C ALA A 273 25.23 -9.15 -33.10
N ASP A 274 23.98 -9.46 -33.48
CA ASP A 274 22.81 -8.59 -33.28
C ASP A 274 22.58 -8.29 -31.80
N ALA A 275 22.65 -9.34 -30.96
CA ALA A 275 22.58 -9.21 -29.51
C ALA A 275 23.61 -8.20 -28.96
N ARG A 276 24.87 -8.25 -29.45
CA ARG A 276 25.94 -7.34 -29.05
C ARG A 276 25.69 -5.91 -29.52
N LEU A 277 25.28 -5.74 -30.79
CA LEU A 277 24.95 -4.43 -31.37
C LEU A 277 23.81 -3.76 -30.59
N LEU A 278 22.74 -4.50 -30.27
CA LEU A 278 21.61 -4.00 -29.48
C LEU A 278 22.03 -3.67 -28.04
N ILE A 279 22.87 -4.49 -27.40
CA ILE A 279 23.41 -4.23 -26.06
C ILE A 279 24.24 -2.93 -26.05
N ASP A 280 25.18 -2.78 -26.98
CA ASP A 280 26.16 -1.69 -26.98
C ASP A 280 25.59 -0.37 -27.54
N TYR A 281 24.69 -0.43 -28.54
CA TYR A 281 24.19 0.76 -29.26
C TYR A 281 22.68 0.97 -29.25
N GLY A 282 21.87 -0.04 -28.89
CA GLY A 282 20.41 0.06 -28.89
C GLY A 282 19.88 1.27 -28.09
N PRO A 283 18.80 1.94 -28.53
CA PRO A 283 18.36 3.21 -27.95
C PRO A 283 17.70 3.02 -26.58
N VAL A 284 17.94 3.97 -25.66
CA VAL A 284 17.57 3.86 -24.23
C VAL A 284 17.08 5.16 -23.59
N LEU A 285 16.97 6.26 -24.32
CA LEU A 285 16.65 7.58 -23.76
C LEU A 285 15.15 7.71 -23.48
N LEU A 286 14.32 7.29 -24.42
CA LEU A 286 12.86 7.32 -24.31
C LEU A 286 12.31 6.03 -23.69
N SER A 287 11.17 6.13 -23.00
CA SER A 287 10.48 4.97 -22.43
C SER A 287 9.95 4.01 -23.51
N SER A 288 9.64 4.51 -24.71
CA SER A 288 9.29 3.71 -25.89
C SER A 288 10.48 2.90 -26.41
N GLU A 289 11.65 3.54 -26.53
CA GLU A 289 12.91 2.93 -26.95
C GLU A 289 13.33 1.81 -25.99
N ARG A 290 13.37 2.09 -24.67
CA ARG A 290 13.69 1.08 -23.65
C ARG A 290 12.77 -0.13 -23.75
N ARG A 291 11.45 0.05 -23.91
CA ARG A 291 10.51 -1.06 -24.13
C ARG A 291 10.70 -1.78 -25.47
N SER A 292 11.22 -1.11 -26.49
CA SER A 292 11.56 -1.74 -27.78
C SER A 292 12.80 -2.61 -27.64
N LEU A 293 13.88 -2.04 -27.08
CA LEU A 293 15.13 -2.73 -26.80
C LEU A 293 14.92 -3.91 -25.85
N GLN A 294 14.12 -3.75 -24.80
CA GLN A 294 13.82 -4.82 -23.84
C GLN A 294 13.11 -6.00 -24.52
N ARG A 295 12.10 -5.74 -25.37
CA ARG A 295 11.40 -6.79 -26.13
C ARG A 295 12.35 -7.49 -27.09
N ALA A 296 13.16 -6.73 -27.84
CA ALA A 296 14.17 -7.26 -28.75
C ALA A 296 15.16 -8.19 -28.01
N LEU A 297 15.81 -7.67 -26.97
CA LEU A 297 16.79 -8.42 -26.17
C LEU A 297 16.20 -9.59 -25.37
N SER A 298 14.88 -9.61 -25.12
CA SER A 298 14.22 -10.75 -24.46
C SER A 298 14.04 -11.96 -25.39
N GLY A 299 14.09 -11.76 -26.71
CA GLY A 299 13.98 -12.85 -27.71
C GLY A 299 15.29 -13.61 -27.95
N PHE A 300 16.44 -13.08 -27.54
CA PHE A 300 17.73 -13.73 -27.77
C PHE A 300 18.00 -14.86 -26.77
N GLU A 301 18.48 -15.99 -27.32
CA GLU A 301 18.81 -17.22 -26.60
C GLU A 301 20.13 -17.80 -27.12
N GLY A 302 20.93 -18.36 -26.22
CA GLY A 302 22.23 -18.95 -26.57
C GLY A 302 23.23 -18.95 -25.40
N GLU A 303 24.20 -19.86 -25.45
CA GLU A 303 25.30 -19.88 -24.46
C GLU A 303 26.14 -18.60 -24.57
N GLY A 304 26.53 -18.04 -23.42
CA GLY A 304 27.31 -16.80 -23.34
C GLY A 304 26.52 -15.49 -23.49
N TYR A 305 25.23 -15.51 -23.90
CA TYR A 305 24.42 -14.28 -24.02
C TYR A 305 24.28 -13.54 -22.67
N GLY A 306 24.00 -14.29 -21.60
CA GLY A 306 23.92 -13.74 -20.24
C GLY A 306 25.23 -13.14 -19.74
N ASP A 307 26.39 -13.69 -20.16
CA ASP A 307 27.71 -13.20 -19.79
C ASP A 307 28.06 -11.89 -20.53
N VAL A 308 27.66 -11.78 -21.81
CA VAL A 308 27.77 -10.53 -22.57
C VAL A 308 26.91 -9.43 -21.94
N LEU A 309 25.68 -9.76 -21.52
CA LEU A 309 24.78 -8.83 -20.85
C LEU A 309 25.30 -8.41 -19.46
N GLU A 310 25.79 -9.35 -18.64
CA GLU A 310 26.47 -9.05 -17.37
C GLU A 310 27.67 -8.11 -17.59
N ALA A 311 28.54 -8.42 -18.56
CA ALA A 311 29.72 -7.63 -18.87
C ALA A 311 29.39 -6.19 -19.31
N ALA A 312 28.29 -6.00 -20.05
CA ALA A 312 27.82 -4.68 -20.45
C ALA A 312 27.22 -3.87 -19.28
N ILE A 313 26.44 -4.51 -18.39
CA ILE A 313 25.86 -3.83 -17.20
C ILE A 313 26.95 -3.43 -16.20
N LEU A 314 28.00 -4.25 -16.06
CA LEU A 314 29.15 -3.96 -15.19
C LEU A 314 30.15 -2.95 -15.77
N ARG A 315 29.96 -2.51 -17.02
CA ARG A 315 30.87 -1.59 -17.72
C ARG A 315 30.69 -0.15 -17.23
N GLU A 316 31.54 0.30 -16.31
CA GLU A 316 31.48 1.67 -15.75
C GLU A 316 31.66 2.80 -16.79
N SER A 317 32.14 2.52 -18.00
CA SER A 317 32.21 3.50 -19.10
C SER A 317 30.92 3.63 -19.91
N ALA A 318 29.93 2.75 -19.72
CA ALA A 318 28.62 2.88 -20.33
C ALA A 318 27.73 3.83 -19.53
N SER A 319 26.83 4.55 -20.23
CA SER A 319 25.87 5.46 -19.56
C SER A 319 24.96 4.69 -18.61
N SER A 320 24.59 5.33 -17.51
CA SER A 320 23.77 4.71 -16.46
C SER A 320 22.37 4.35 -16.96
N GLU A 321 21.84 5.13 -17.90
CA GLU A 321 20.58 4.87 -18.60
C GLU A 321 20.64 3.55 -19.39
N ARG A 322 21.75 3.30 -20.10
CA ARG A 322 22.01 2.03 -20.79
C ARG A 322 22.15 0.89 -19.79
N ARG A 323 22.97 1.07 -18.74
CA ARG A 323 23.21 0.04 -17.72
C ARG A 323 21.93 -0.36 -16.98
N ILE A 324 21.04 0.60 -16.69
CA ILE A 324 19.73 0.37 -16.09
C ILE A 324 18.81 -0.36 -17.07
N ALA A 325 18.70 0.08 -18.33
CA ALA A 325 17.85 -0.58 -19.33
C ALA A 325 18.28 -2.04 -19.60
N LEU A 326 19.59 -2.31 -19.64
CA LEU A 326 20.12 -3.67 -19.77
C LEU A 326 19.88 -4.52 -18.51
N LEU A 327 19.94 -3.92 -17.32
CA LEU A 327 19.59 -4.61 -16.07
C LEU A 327 18.11 -5.04 -16.07
N GLU A 328 17.20 -4.26 -16.65
CA GLU A 328 15.77 -4.63 -16.75
C GLU A 328 15.52 -5.85 -17.65
N VAL A 329 16.34 -6.04 -18.68
CA VAL A 329 16.37 -7.29 -19.47
C VAL A 329 16.93 -8.44 -18.61
N PHE A 330 18.05 -8.20 -17.93
CA PHE A 330 18.75 -9.20 -17.14
C PHE A 330 17.91 -9.76 -15.99
N VAL A 331 17.12 -8.91 -15.32
CA VAL A 331 16.24 -9.32 -14.20
C VAL A 331 15.22 -10.40 -14.63
N ALA A 332 14.77 -10.37 -15.90
CA ALA A 332 13.85 -11.38 -16.42
C ALA A 332 14.53 -12.74 -16.71
N ARG A 333 15.86 -12.76 -16.90
CA ARG A 333 16.66 -13.96 -17.22
C ARG A 333 18.02 -13.91 -16.48
N PRO A 334 18.04 -14.06 -15.14
CA PRO A 334 19.25 -13.86 -14.34
C PRO A 334 20.31 -14.95 -14.56
N THR A 335 21.59 -14.60 -14.39
CA THR A 335 22.71 -15.56 -14.52
C THR A 335 22.69 -16.63 -13.43
N ARG A 336 23.45 -17.73 -13.65
CA ARG A 336 23.63 -18.83 -12.69
C ARG A 336 24.23 -18.39 -11.33
N ASN A 337 24.84 -17.20 -11.24
CA ASN A 337 25.46 -16.69 -10.01
C ASN A 337 25.04 -15.24 -9.70
N PRO A 338 23.78 -15.02 -9.27
CA PRO A 338 23.27 -13.68 -9.00
C PRO A 338 24.03 -13.00 -7.83
N HIS A 339 24.56 -13.77 -6.87
CA HIS A 339 25.37 -13.23 -5.77
C HIS A 339 26.62 -12.50 -6.28
N GLN A 340 27.39 -13.14 -7.17
CA GLN A 340 28.64 -12.55 -7.70
C GLN A 340 28.36 -11.29 -8.51
N PHE A 341 27.35 -11.33 -9.38
CA PHE A 341 26.93 -10.18 -10.18
C PHE A 341 26.47 -9.01 -9.31
N LEU A 342 25.55 -9.23 -8.35
CA LEU A 342 25.11 -8.21 -7.38
C LEU A 342 26.27 -7.63 -6.57
N THR A 343 27.20 -8.48 -6.12
CA THR A 343 28.39 -8.06 -5.34
C THR A 343 29.33 -7.17 -6.15
N ARG A 344 29.33 -7.28 -7.48
CA ARG A 344 30.05 -6.39 -8.41
C ARG A 344 29.23 -5.13 -8.69
N LEU A 345 27.94 -5.26 -9.02
CA LEU A 345 27.07 -4.16 -9.42
C LEU A 345 26.85 -3.13 -8.30
N LEU A 346 26.74 -3.57 -7.04
CA LEU A 346 26.72 -2.69 -5.85
C LEU A 346 28.04 -1.92 -5.61
N ARG A 347 29.07 -2.12 -6.42
CA ARG A 347 30.31 -1.31 -6.42
C ARG A 347 30.28 -0.19 -7.46
N SER A 348 29.22 -0.09 -8.27
CA SER A 348 29.03 0.98 -9.26
C SER A 348 29.26 2.35 -8.65
N ARG A 349 29.90 3.25 -9.38
CA ARG A 349 30.09 4.64 -8.95
C ARG A 349 28.78 5.42 -8.99
N ASP A 350 27.93 5.18 -9.99
CA ASP A 350 26.62 5.79 -10.10
C ASP A 350 25.63 5.17 -9.09
N CYS A 351 24.98 6.03 -8.30
CA CYS A 351 24.00 5.66 -7.28
C CYS A 351 22.70 5.11 -7.87
N ARG A 352 22.24 5.58 -9.04
CA ARG A 352 21.01 5.12 -9.72
C ARG A 352 21.12 3.66 -10.14
N VAL A 353 22.30 3.26 -10.60
CA VAL A 353 22.63 1.85 -10.91
C VAL A 353 22.62 1.01 -9.63
N ARG A 354 23.14 1.52 -8.50
CA ARG A 354 23.05 0.84 -7.20
C ARG A 354 21.60 0.71 -6.72
N THR A 355 20.78 1.77 -6.83
CA THR A 355 19.34 1.74 -6.52
C THR A 355 18.63 0.62 -7.28
N ARG A 356 18.80 0.53 -8.60
CA ARG A 356 18.17 -0.53 -9.41
C ARG A 356 18.66 -1.93 -9.04
N ALA A 357 19.94 -2.08 -8.67
CA ALA A 357 20.47 -3.35 -8.17
C ALA A 357 19.87 -3.75 -6.82
N LEU A 358 19.68 -2.79 -5.90
CA LEU A 358 19.07 -3.00 -4.59
C LEU A 358 17.59 -3.38 -4.70
N GLU A 359 16.85 -2.76 -5.63
CA GLU A 359 15.47 -3.15 -5.94
C GLU A 359 15.36 -4.61 -6.41
N TRP A 360 16.29 -5.06 -7.25
CA TRP A 360 16.30 -6.45 -7.73
C TRP A 360 16.60 -7.47 -6.62
N ILE A 361 17.48 -7.15 -5.65
CA ILE A 361 17.81 -8.04 -4.51
C ILE A 361 16.56 -8.58 -3.82
N ARG A 362 15.50 -7.77 -3.73
CA ARG A 362 14.21 -8.12 -3.08
C ARG A 362 13.56 -9.39 -3.64
N GLY A 363 13.84 -9.74 -4.90
CA GLY A 363 13.37 -10.98 -5.53
C GLY A 363 14.34 -12.16 -5.44
N THR A 364 15.48 -12.03 -4.76
CA THR A 364 16.57 -13.02 -4.76
C THR A 364 16.78 -13.71 -3.41
N ALA A 365 17.41 -14.89 -3.43
CA ALA A 365 17.78 -15.64 -2.22
C ALA A 365 19.22 -15.37 -1.73
N VAL A 366 19.81 -14.25 -2.14
CA VAL A 366 21.24 -13.93 -1.92
C VAL A 366 21.49 -13.53 -0.46
N ARG A 367 22.64 -13.94 0.11
CA ARG A 367 23.04 -13.66 1.50
C ARG A 367 24.39 -12.94 1.55
N GLY A 368 24.80 -12.43 2.72
CA GLY A 368 26.14 -11.88 2.93
C GLY A 368 26.38 -10.50 2.32
N LEU A 369 25.34 -9.82 1.85
CA LEU A 369 25.45 -8.49 1.24
C LEU A 369 25.43 -7.33 2.25
N LEU A 370 25.32 -7.59 3.56
CA LEU A 370 25.19 -6.56 4.60
C LEU A 370 26.23 -5.43 4.49
N GLY A 371 27.51 -5.76 4.28
CA GLY A 371 28.57 -4.75 4.14
C GLY A 371 28.44 -3.86 2.88
N ARG A 372 27.63 -4.25 1.90
CA ARG A 372 27.24 -3.43 0.74
C ARG A 372 25.98 -2.62 1.04
N LEU A 373 24.98 -3.23 1.68
CA LEU A 373 23.76 -2.53 2.12
C LEU A 373 24.08 -1.36 3.05
N ARG A 374 24.97 -1.56 4.04
CA ARG A 374 25.48 -0.49 4.93
C ARG A 374 26.08 0.71 4.18
N ARG A 375 26.77 0.48 3.05
CA ARG A 375 27.31 1.56 2.22
C ARG A 375 26.19 2.38 1.57
N SER A 376 25.16 1.71 1.05
CA SER A 376 24.03 2.38 0.40
C SER A 376 23.08 3.05 1.40
N LEU A 377 22.96 2.53 2.63
CA LEU A 377 22.27 3.16 3.76
C LEU A 377 22.99 4.41 4.32
N ALA A 378 24.23 4.65 3.89
CA ALA A 378 25.02 5.84 4.18
C ALA A 378 25.15 6.78 2.95
N SER A 379 24.35 6.55 1.91
CA SER A 379 24.31 7.40 0.71
C SER A 379 23.51 8.67 0.98
N HIS A 380 23.90 9.79 0.35
CA HIS A 380 23.07 11.00 0.32
C HIS A 380 21.93 10.93 -0.72
N HIS A 381 21.85 9.86 -1.51
CA HIS A 381 20.77 9.67 -2.48
C HIS A 381 19.61 8.89 -1.83
N GLU A 382 18.57 9.61 -1.41
CA GLU A 382 17.40 9.08 -0.69
C GLU A 382 16.72 7.86 -1.35
N PRO A 383 16.49 7.81 -2.69
CA PRO A 383 16.09 6.59 -3.39
C PRO A 383 17.03 5.38 -3.21
N GLU A 384 18.34 5.58 -3.11
CA GLU A 384 19.32 4.50 -2.84
C GLU A 384 19.18 4.00 -1.40
N VAL A 385 19.04 4.91 -0.42
CA VAL A 385 18.84 4.57 1.00
C VAL A 385 17.56 3.77 1.18
N ARG A 386 16.45 4.23 0.58
CA ARG A 386 15.16 3.50 0.57
C ARG A 386 15.31 2.11 -0.03
N ALA A 387 15.92 1.99 -1.22
CA ALA A 387 16.11 0.70 -1.87
C ALA A 387 17.00 -0.24 -1.02
N ALA A 388 18.02 0.29 -0.35
CA ALA A 388 18.88 -0.48 0.55
C ALA A 388 18.16 -0.97 1.81
N LEU A 389 17.29 -0.16 2.39
CA LEU A 389 16.48 -0.51 3.57
C LEU A 389 15.44 -1.60 3.23
N LEU A 390 14.77 -1.48 2.08
CA LEU A 390 13.84 -2.51 1.59
C LEU A 390 14.56 -3.81 1.21
N ALA A 391 15.76 -3.73 0.63
CA ALA A 391 16.61 -4.89 0.37
C ALA A 391 17.03 -5.56 1.70
N LEU A 392 17.43 -4.78 2.71
CA LEU A 392 17.78 -5.28 4.05
C LEU A 392 16.62 -6.07 4.66
N GLY A 393 15.41 -5.51 4.69
CA GLY A 393 14.20 -6.19 5.16
C GLY A 393 13.91 -7.49 4.41
N SER A 394 13.97 -7.47 3.07
CA SER A 394 13.72 -8.68 2.27
C SER A 394 14.72 -9.82 2.52
N LEU A 395 15.97 -9.50 2.87
CA LEU A 395 17.00 -10.50 3.18
C LEU A 395 16.99 -10.95 4.64
N ALA A 396 16.50 -10.11 5.55
CA ALA A 396 16.58 -10.33 7.00
C ALA A 396 15.96 -11.66 7.46
N ARG A 397 14.81 -12.06 6.88
CA ARG A 397 14.18 -13.38 7.09
C ARG A 397 15.09 -14.59 6.82
N ARG A 398 16.16 -14.40 6.04
CA ARG A 398 17.09 -15.46 5.59
C ARG A 398 18.54 -15.20 5.98
N ASP A 399 18.86 -14.04 6.56
CA ASP A 399 20.20 -13.60 6.93
C ASP A 399 20.15 -12.87 8.29
N SER A 400 20.61 -13.56 9.34
CA SER A 400 20.57 -13.06 10.72
C SER A 400 21.51 -11.87 10.98
N ALA A 401 22.41 -11.54 10.04
CA ALA A 401 23.16 -10.29 10.10
C ALA A 401 22.29 -9.13 9.61
N CYS A 402 21.56 -9.30 8.50
CA CYS A 402 20.60 -8.31 8.01
C CYS A 402 19.45 -8.04 9.00
N HIS A 403 18.93 -9.10 9.64
CA HIS A 403 17.89 -8.99 10.68
C HIS A 403 18.35 -8.16 11.88
N ARG A 404 19.54 -8.45 12.44
CA ARG A 404 20.09 -7.68 13.57
C ARG A 404 20.36 -6.22 13.20
N GLU A 405 20.80 -5.96 11.97
CA GLU A 405 21.00 -4.59 11.48
C GLU A 405 19.67 -3.81 11.42
N LEU A 406 18.63 -4.41 10.84
CA LEU A 406 17.32 -3.76 10.71
C LEU A 406 16.72 -3.40 12.08
N LEU A 407 16.82 -4.31 13.05
CA LEU A 407 16.37 -4.04 14.42
C LEU A 407 17.25 -3.01 15.15
N ALA A 408 18.54 -2.89 14.81
CA ALA A 408 19.40 -1.84 15.35
C ALA A 408 18.99 -0.46 14.81
N LEU A 409 18.85 -0.32 13.48
CA LEU A 409 18.38 0.91 12.82
C LEU A 409 17.01 1.37 13.36
N ALA A 410 16.10 0.44 13.63
CA ALA A 410 14.79 0.75 14.20
C ALA A 410 14.84 1.24 15.66
N ARG A 411 15.86 0.84 16.43
CA ARG A 411 16.09 1.33 17.81
C ARG A 411 16.76 2.69 17.83
N GLU A 412 17.66 2.95 16.88
CA GLU A 412 18.39 4.22 16.77
C GLU A 412 17.50 5.42 16.42
N ARG A 413 16.26 5.18 15.95
CA ARG A 413 15.31 6.22 15.50
C ARG A 413 15.96 7.20 14.52
N ARG A 414 16.58 6.62 13.50
CA ARG A 414 17.10 7.33 12.32
C ARG A 414 15.95 7.98 11.55
N ASP A 415 15.67 9.26 11.81
CA ASP A 415 14.60 10.03 11.14
C ASP A 415 14.74 10.01 9.60
N ASP A 416 15.96 9.92 9.09
CA ASP A 416 16.29 9.86 7.66
C ASP A 416 15.90 8.55 6.95
N LEU A 417 15.49 7.51 7.70
CA LEU A 417 14.90 6.29 7.12
C LEU A 417 13.39 6.44 6.84
N GLY A 418 12.75 7.43 7.47
CA GLY A 418 11.36 7.84 7.24
C GLY A 418 10.34 6.71 7.19
N THR A 419 9.35 6.86 6.31
CA THR A 419 8.24 5.90 6.10
C THR A 419 8.66 4.57 5.49
N SER A 420 9.92 4.41 5.07
CA SER A 420 10.41 3.16 4.46
C SER A 420 10.80 2.09 5.48
N LEU A 421 11.02 2.48 6.74
CA LEU A 421 11.40 1.56 7.82
C LEU A 421 10.27 0.58 8.21
N PRO A 422 9.01 0.99 8.39
CA PRO A 422 7.88 0.08 8.57
C PRO A 422 7.79 -0.99 7.49
N ARG A 423 7.91 -0.61 6.20
CA ARG A 423 7.90 -1.57 5.08
C ARG A 423 9.04 -2.58 5.18
N ALA A 424 10.23 -2.16 5.60
CA ALA A 424 11.36 -3.07 5.77
C ALA A 424 11.15 -4.06 6.93
N LEU A 425 10.54 -3.65 8.03
CA LEU A 425 10.16 -4.53 9.14
C LEU A 425 9.08 -5.53 8.73
N ALA A 426 8.07 -5.09 7.97
CA ALA A 426 7.05 -5.98 7.40
C ALA A 426 7.64 -7.01 6.41
N LEU A 427 8.66 -6.61 5.62
CA LEU A 427 9.38 -7.52 4.72
C LEU A 427 10.23 -8.56 5.47
N ASP A 428 10.83 -8.22 6.62
CA ASP A 428 11.50 -9.20 7.49
C ASP A 428 10.48 -10.25 7.98
N GLY A 429 9.39 -9.80 8.59
CA GLY A 429 8.25 -10.65 8.97
C GLY A 429 8.52 -11.61 10.14
N SER A 430 9.59 -11.41 10.91
CA SER A 430 9.79 -12.10 12.20
C SER A 430 8.91 -11.50 13.31
N GLU A 431 8.71 -12.26 14.38
CA GLU A 431 8.00 -11.78 15.57
C GLU A 431 8.66 -10.52 16.17
N ALA A 432 9.99 -10.49 16.23
CA ALA A 432 10.74 -9.34 16.75
C ALA A 432 10.61 -8.07 15.88
N ALA A 433 10.54 -8.22 14.55
CA ALA A 433 10.24 -7.08 13.67
C ALA A 433 8.78 -6.62 13.80
N LEU A 434 7.85 -7.56 13.99
CA LEU A 434 6.44 -7.26 14.19
C LEU A 434 6.18 -6.55 15.54
N GLU A 435 6.88 -6.94 16.60
CA GLU A 435 6.86 -6.24 17.90
C GLU A 435 7.26 -4.77 17.78
N VAL A 436 8.30 -4.49 16.99
CA VAL A 436 8.78 -3.12 16.71
C VAL A 436 7.80 -2.37 15.80
N LEU A 437 7.26 -3.01 14.76
CA LEU A 437 6.26 -2.43 13.87
C LEU A 437 4.98 -2.02 14.64
N CYS A 438 4.45 -2.89 15.49
CA CYS A 438 3.35 -2.56 16.38
C CYS A 438 3.70 -1.46 17.41
N ALA A 439 4.98 -1.23 17.73
CA ALA A 439 5.39 -0.10 18.57
C ALA A 439 5.26 1.23 17.83
N MET A 440 5.59 1.24 16.53
CA MET A 440 5.59 2.43 15.69
C MET A 440 4.19 3.04 15.54
N VAL A 441 3.12 2.24 15.57
CA VAL A 441 1.72 2.71 15.59
C VAL A 441 1.44 3.75 16.70
N THR A 442 2.14 3.66 17.84
CA THR A 442 1.96 4.61 18.97
C THR A 442 2.86 5.85 18.89
N VAL A 443 3.63 6.03 17.82
CA VAL A 443 4.57 7.15 17.67
C VAL A 443 3.85 8.35 17.07
N ARG A 444 3.90 9.50 17.75
CA ARG A 444 3.29 10.78 17.34
C ARG A 444 3.86 11.42 16.08
N ASP A 445 4.87 10.82 15.47
CA ASP A 445 5.37 11.25 14.16
C ASP A 445 4.38 10.76 13.09
N GLY A 446 3.65 11.70 12.50
CA GLY A 446 2.55 11.44 11.57
C GLY A 446 2.96 10.69 10.31
N GLY A 447 4.25 10.67 9.95
CA GLY A 447 4.76 9.81 8.88
C GLY A 447 4.98 8.36 9.33
N LEU A 448 5.76 8.16 10.39
CA LEU A 448 6.18 6.83 10.83
C LEU A 448 5.03 5.99 11.40
N GLY A 449 4.13 6.62 12.18
CA GLY A 449 2.96 5.94 12.73
C GLY A 449 2.02 5.44 11.65
N ALA A 450 1.58 6.33 10.76
CA ALA A 450 0.68 6.01 9.66
C ALA A 450 1.25 4.93 8.71
N ALA A 451 2.54 4.99 8.39
CA ALA A 451 3.20 3.96 7.59
C ALA A 451 3.24 2.59 8.30
N ALA A 452 3.34 2.55 9.63
CA ALA A 452 3.24 1.29 10.39
C ALA A 452 1.80 0.74 10.43
N GLU A 453 0.79 1.62 10.49
CA GLU A 453 -0.62 1.22 10.37
C GLU A 453 -0.92 0.63 8.98
N GLU A 454 -0.51 1.31 7.91
CA GLU A 454 -0.67 0.85 6.51
C GLU A 454 -0.06 -0.54 6.30
N GLU A 455 1.17 -0.76 6.79
CA GLU A 455 1.84 -2.05 6.67
C GLU A 455 1.14 -3.19 7.43
N ILE A 456 0.66 -2.92 8.65
CA ILE A 456 -0.09 -3.91 9.43
C ILE A 456 -1.45 -4.22 8.78
N LEU A 457 -2.14 -3.22 8.26
CA LEU A 457 -3.46 -3.39 7.64
C LEU A 457 -3.41 -4.02 6.25
N SER A 458 -2.32 -3.82 5.51
CA SER A 458 -2.06 -4.46 4.21
C SER A 458 -1.54 -5.89 4.35
N THR A 459 -0.62 -6.17 5.29
CA THR A 459 -0.06 -7.52 5.47
C THR A 459 -0.88 -8.42 6.40
N ARG A 460 -1.80 -7.83 7.18
CA ARG A 460 -2.77 -8.48 8.07
C ARG A 460 -2.20 -9.62 8.93
N PRO A 461 -1.04 -9.43 9.61
CA PRO A 461 -0.39 -10.53 10.31
C PRO A 461 -1.16 -10.87 11.60
N LYS A 462 -1.63 -12.11 11.73
CA LYS A 462 -2.34 -12.61 12.92
C LYS A 462 -1.60 -12.30 14.24
N GLY A 463 -0.28 -12.35 14.23
CA GLY A 463 0.58 -12.02 15.39
C GLY A 463 0.51 -10.57 15.86
N ALA A 464 0.06 -9.61 15.03
CA ALA A 464 -0.09 -8.21 15.45
C ALA A 464 -1.23 -8.02 16.44
N VAL A 465 -2.27 -8.86 16.40
CA VAL A 465 -3.45 -8.73 17.27
C VAL A 465 -3.06 -8.72 18.76
N PRO A 466 -2.41 -9.74 19.34
CA PRO A 466 -2.01 -9.69 20.75
C PRO A 466 -1.02 -8.55 21.07
N LEU A 467 -0.16 -8.17 20.12
CA LEU A 467 0.81 -7.10 20.28
C LEU A 467 0.17 -5.70 20.33
N LEU A 468 -0.86 -5.45 19.53
CA LEU A 468 -1.65 -4.23 19.56
C LEU A 468 -2.57 -4.20 20.79
N ILE A 469 -3.18 -5.33 21.15
CA ILE A 469 -4.00 -5.45 22.38
C ILE A 469 -3.16 -5.09 23.62
N ALA A 470 -1.91 -5.55 23.69
CA ALA A 470 -0.98 -5.22 24.77
C ALA A 470 -0.69 -3.71 24.94
N ARG A 471 -0.98 -2.90 23.92
CA ARG A 471 -0.77 -1.44 23.90
C ARG A 471 -2.01 -0.63 24.29
N LEU A 472 -3.17 -1.25 24.44
CA LEU A 472 -4.37 -0.61 24.96
C LEU A 472 -4.31 -0.47 26.49
N ASP A 473 -4.42 0.75 27.00
CA ASP A 473 -4.44 1.07 28.43
C ASP A 473 -5.84 1.36 28.99
N GLY A 474 -6.80 1.71 28.11
CA GLY A 474 -8.14 2.13 28.48
C GLY A 474 -8.29 3.65 28.64
N GLU A 475 -7.23 4.42 28.40
CA GLU A 475 -7.26 5.88 28.39
C GLU A 475 -7.81 6.39 27.03
N HIS A 476 -8.48 7.54 27.03
CA HIS A 476 -8.99 8.18 25.82
C HIS A 476 -7.91 9.06 25.18
N SER A 477 -6.74 8.47 24.91
CA SER A 477 -5.63 9.12 24.23
C SER A 477 -5.75 8.94 22.71
N PRO A 478 -5.26 9.89 21.89
CA PRO A 478 -5.20 9.72 20.43
C PRO A 478 -4.47 8.44 20.01
N GLU A 479 -3.44 8.03 20.76
CA GLU A 479 -2.66 6.81 20.52
C GLU A 479 -3.49 5.55 20.76
N THR A 480 -4.18 5.47 21.91
CA THR A 480 -5.05 4.33 22.25
C THR A 480 -6.25 4.25 21.29
N MET A 481 -6.76 5.40 20.82
CA MET A 481 -7.77 5.47 19.77
C MET A 481 -7.26 4.96 18.41
N GLY A 482 -6.03 5.31 18.01
CA GLY A 482 -5.37 4.81 16.81
C GLY A 482 -5.16 3.29 16.85
N VAL A 483 -4.53 2.78 17.92
CA VAL A 483 -4.35 1.33 18.15
C VAL A 483 -5.69 0.58 18.11
N ALA A 484 -6.74 1.13 18.72
CA ALA A 484 -8.07 0.53 18.66
C ALA A 484 -8.70 0.58 17.25
N ALA A 485 -8.41 1.61 16.44
CA ALA A 485 -8.84 1.68 15.05
C ALA A 485 -8.14 0.63 14.17
N VAL A 486 -6.82 0.48 14.32
CA VAL A 486 -6.05 -0.59 13.64
C VAL A 486 -6.57 -1.97 14.04
N LEU A 487 -6.86 -2.19 15.33
CA LEU A 487 -7.45 -3.45 15.78
C LEU A 487 -8.82 -3.74 15.16
N ARG A 488 -9.71 -2.74 15.05
CA ARG A 488 -11.00 -2.91 14.36
C ARG A 488 -10.82 -3.22 12.87
N LEU A 489 -9.94 -2.50 12.17
CA LEU A 489 -9.67 -2.70 10.75
C LEU A 489 -8.91 -4.01 10.46
N LEU A 490 -8.22 -4.57 11.45
CA LEU A 490 -7.55 -5.88 11.36
C LEU A 490 -8.47 -7.06 11.72
N THR A 491 -9.47 -6.85 12.60
CA THR A 491 -10.28 -7.95 13.15
C THR A 491 -11.76 -7.96 12.78
N GLY A 492 -12.33 -6.81 12.40
CA GLY A 492 -13.78 -6.65 12.19
C GLY A 492 -14.61 -6.46 13.47
N PHE A 493 -14.00 -6.62 14.65
CA PHE A 493 -14.69 -6.54 15.95
C PHE A 493 -14.38 -5.22 16.68
N ASP A 494 -15.35 -4.68 17.42
CA ASP A 494 -15.10 -3.58 18.36
C ASP A 494 -15.23 -4.09 19.81
N HIS A 495 -14.14 -3.97 20.56
CA HIS A 495 -14.11 -4.25 22.00
C HIS A 495 -13.71 -3.02 22.82
N GLY A 496 -13.74 -1.83 22.21
CA GLY A 496 -13.40 -0.56 22.81
C GLY A 496 -11.91 -0.36 23.10
N LEU A 497 -11.59 0.63 23.92
CA LEU A 497 -10.21 1.05 24.23
C LEU A 497 -9.52 0.20 25.31
N THR A 498 -10.21 -0.77 25.92
CA THR A 498 -9.69 -1.53 27.06
C THR A 498 -9.15 -2.90 26.66
N ASN A 499 -7.85 -3.13 26.85
CA ASN A 499 -7.17 -4.42 26.66
C ASN A 499 -7.95 -5.63 27.21
N ARG A 500 -8.58 -5.53 28.39
CA ARG A 500 -9.29 -6.65 29.03
C ARG A 500 -10.41 -7.27 28.17
N ARG A 501 -11.17 -6.46 27.42
CA ARG A 501 -12.26 -6.98 26.56
C ARG A 501 -11.64 -7.76 25.38
N TRP A 502 -10.67 -7.13 24.70
CA TRP A 502 -9.88 -7.73 23.64
C TRP A 502 -9.14 -9.02 24.03
N MET A 503 -8.44 -9.06 25.17
CA MET A 503 -7.74 -10.26 25.64
C MET A 503 -8.69 -11.42 25.96
N ARG A 504 -9.91 -11.14 26.46
CA ARG A 504 -10.91 -12.19 26.70
C ARG A 504 -11.32 -12.84 25.38
N TRP A 505 -11.66 -12.03 24.38
CA TRP A 505 -11.96 -12.51 23.04
C TRP A 505 -10.79 -13.30 22.44
N TRP A 506 -9.58 -12.73 22.46
CA TRP A 506 -8.38 -13.39 21.94
C TRP A 506 -8.07 -14.72 22.64
N SER A 507 -8.28 -14.82 23.97
CA SER A 507 -8.11 -16.08 24.72
C SER A 507 -9.17 -17.15 24.42
N THR A 508 -10.27 -16.79 23.76
CA THR A 508 -11.39 -17.69 23.44
C THR A 508 -11.39 -18.08 21.96
N GLU A 509 -11.17 -17.12 21.08
CA GLU A 509 -11.33 -17.26 19.62
C GLU A 509 -10.01 -17.12 18.86
N GLY A 510 -8.96 -16.55 19.47
CA GLY A 510 -7.70 -16.18 18.79
C GLY A 510 -6.94 -17.33 18.15
N GLU A 511 -7.07 -18.56 18.65
CA GLU A 511 -6.44 -19.74 18.03
C GLU A 511 -7.07 -20.07 16.67
N ALA A 512 -8.40 -20.09 16.57
CA ALA A 512 -9.13 -20.31 15.32
C ALA A 512 -9.24 -19.05 14.44
N PHE A 513 -9.08 -17.86 15.03
CA PHE A 513 -9.25 -16.59 14.33
C PHE A 513 -8.28 -16.44 13.14
N THR A 514 -8.84 -15.98 12.02
CA THR A 514 -8.08 -15.54 10.84
C THR A 514 -8.54 -14.12 10.51
N PRO A 515 -7.63 -13.14 10.31
CA PRO A 515 -8.00 -11.80 9.90
C PRO A 515 -8.89 -11.83 8.64
N PRO A 516 -10.08 -11.20 8.64
CA PRO A 516 -10.92 -11.10 7.45
C PRO A 516 -10.22 -10.25 6.38
N ASP A 517 -10.65 -10.36 5.12
CA ASP A 517 -10.14 -9.52 4.03
C ASP A 517 -10.32 -8.01 4.31
N GLU A 518 -9.47 -7.19 3.71
CA GLU A 518 -9.46 -5.73 3.92
C GLU A 518 -10.81 -5.09 3.58
N GLU A 519 -11.41 -5.46 2.45
CA GLU A 519 -12.73 -4.97 2.02
C GLU A 519 -13.83 -5.30 3.05
N VAL A 520 -13.79 -6.50 3.64
CA VAL A 520 -14.77 -6.95 4.63
C VAL A 520 -14.63 -6.15 5.94
N ALA A 521 -13.39 -5.98 6.42
CA ALA A 521 -13.14 -5.21 7.64
C ALA A 521 -13.44 -3.71 7.47
N LEU A 522 -13.14 -3.15 6.30
CA LEU A 522 -13.48 -1.77 5.95
C LEU A 522 -14.99 -1.58 5.86
N ALA A 523 -15.73 -2.49 5.20
CA ALA A 523 -17.18 -2.46 5.15
C ALA A 523 -17.82 -2.55 6.55
N GLN A 524 -17.25 -3.35 7.46
CA GLN A 524 -17.70 -3.45 8.85
C GLN A 524 -17.48 -2.15 9.65
N GLU A 525 -16.30 -1.51 9.53
CA GLU A 525 -16.02 -0.21 10.17
C GLU A 525 -16.83 0.94 9.53
N LEU A 526 -17.04 0.95 8.21
CA LEU A 526 -17.92 1.91 7.52
C LEU A 526 -19.38 1.76 7.98
N ALA A 527 -19.94 0.54 7.93
CA ALA A 527 -21.28 0.29 8.43
C ALA A 527 -21.42 0.61 9.94
N ARG A 528 -20.33 0.51 10.72
CA ARG A 528 -20.29 0.95 12.12
C ARG A 528 -20.31 2.47 12.27
N ARG A 529 -19.56 3.21 11.43
CA ARG A 529 -19.60 4.68 11.37
C ARG A 529 -20.95 5.21 10.88
N GLU A 530 -21.51 4.59 9.85
CA GLU A 530 -22.84 4.91 9.33
C GLU A 530 -23.92 4.67 10.38
N ARG A 531 -23.87 3.56 11.13
CA ARG A 531 -24.79 3.33 12.27
C ARG A 531 -24.67 4.39 13.36
N ALA A 532 -23.46 4.87 13.65
CA ALA A 532 -23.24 5.96 14.61
C ALA A 532 -23.72 7.33 14.08
N ALA A 533 -23.64 7.57 12.77
CA ALA A 533 -24.05 8.82 12.13
C ALA A 533 -25.56 8.89 11.83
N ALA A 534 -26.18 7.78 11.41
CA ALA A 534 -27.59 7.67 11.04
C ALA A 534 -28.55 7.67 12.23
N ASN A 535 -28.02 7.67 13.46
CA ASN A 535 -28.78 7.50 14.68
C ASN A 535 -28.57 8.71 15.61
N PRO A 536 -29.18 9.88 15.33
CA PRO A 536 -28.95 11.11 16.09
C PRO A 536 -29.36 11.02 17.58
N THR A 537 -30.06 9.95 17.97
CA THR A 537 -30.35 9.65 19.37
C THR A 537 -29.15 9.07 20.12
N GLN A 538 -28.17 8.43 19.44
CA GLN A 538 -26.86 8.17 20.05
C GLN A 538 -26.07 9.47 20.26
N ALA A 539 -26.27 10.49 19.40
CA ALA A 539 -25.69 11.82 19.58
C ALA A 539 -26.42 12.69 20.64
N ARG A 540 -27.71 12.42 20.92
CA ARG A 540 -28.47 13.06 22.01
C ARG A 540 -28.45 12.32 23.34
N GLY A 541 -28.13 11.02 23.36
CA GLY A 541 -27.97 10.20 24.56
C GLY A 541 -29.23 10.03 25.42
N PHE A 542 -29.12 9.26 26.49
CA PHE A 542 -30.09 9.30 27.59
C PHE A 542 -29.72 10.47 28.51
N TYR A 543 -30.56 11.51 28.55
CA TYR A 543 -30.22 12.82 29.15
C TYR A 543 -28.89 13.42 28.63
N GLY A 544 -28.43 13.04 27.43
CA GLY A 544 -27.13 13.45 26.90
C GLY A 544 -25.92 12.79 27.56
N ILE A 545 -26.06 11.54 27.99
CA ILE A 545 -24.98 10.55 28.08
C ILE A 545 -25.18 9.56 26.92
N ALA A 546 -24.17 9.37 26.06
CA ALA A 546 -24.31 8.54 24.86
C ALA A 546 -24.51 7.05 25.20
N VAL A 547 -25.48 6.40 24.54
CA VAL A 547 -25.78 4.96 24.75
C VAL A 547 -25.03 4.12 23.72
N VAL A 548 -23.83 3.67 24.09
CA VAL A 548 -22.85 3.07 23.17
C VAL A 548 -22.63 1.55 23.34
N ASP A 549 -23.16 0.93 24.40
CA ASP A 549 -23.03 -0.52 24.63
C ASP A 549 -24.21 -1.31 24.02
N ASP A 550 -23.94 -2.55 23.60
CA ASP A 550 -24.94 -3.47 23.05
C ASP A 550 -25.78 -4.18 24.14
N ARG A 551 -25.43 -4.03 25.42
CA ARG A 551 -26.03 -4.76 26.55
C ARG A 551 -26.27 -3.85 27.76
N VAL A 552 -27.42 -3.18 27.77
CA VAL A 552 -27.69 -2.05 28.68
C VAL A 552 -28.85 -2.30 29.64
N ALA A 553 -28.72 -1.87 30.89
CA ALA A 553 -29.82 -1.81 31.84
C ALA A 553 -30.15 -0.34 32.16
N PHE A 554 -31.40 0.07 31.95
CA PHE A 554 -31.90 1.35 32.45
C PHE A 554 -32.50 1.12 33.83
N VAL A 555 -32.09 1.92 34.81
CA VAL A 555 -32.53 1.81 36.21
C VAL A 555 -33.09 3.17 36.61
N ILE A 556 -34.40 3.25 36.78
CA ILE A 556 -35.14 4.52 36.82
C ILE A 556 -35.88 4.65 38.13
N ASP A 557 -35.63 5.74 38.83
CA ASP A 557 -36.35 6.13 40.04
C ASP A 557 -37.82 6.41 39.74
N GLU A 558 -38.72 5.77 40.49
CA GLU A 558 -40.16 6.08 40.52
C GLU A 558 -40.64 6.50 41.92
N SER A 559 -39.73 6.95 42.80
CA SER A 559 -40.08 7.47 44.12
C SER A 559 -40.98 8.71 44.05
N GLY A 560 -41.67 9.03 45.16
CA GLY A 560 -42.66 10.12 45.19
C GLY A 560 -42.13 11.53 44.82
N SER A 561 -40.83 11.79 44.91
CA SER A 561 -40.21 13.04 44.44
C SER A 561 -40.27 13.22 42.93
N MET A 562 -40.36 12.12 42.16
CA MET A 562 -40.45 12.13 40.71
C MET A 562 -41.83 12.62 40.19
N ASP A 563 -42.84 12.78 41.05
CA ASP A 563 -44.12 13.45 40.73
C ASP A 563 -43.99 14.97 40.65
N ALA A 564 -42.89 15.55 41.17
CA ALA A 564 -42.65 16.98 41.09
C ALA A 564 -42.58 17.47 39.63
N ALA A 565 -43.02 18.71 39.39
CA ALA A 565 -42.98 19.31 38.07
C ALA A 565 -41.54 19.37 37.50
N ALA A 566 -41.39 19.07 36.22
CA ALA A 566 -40.12 19.20 35.52
C ALA A 566 -39.86 20.65 35.07
N ASP A 567 -38.63 21.14 35.29
CA ASP A 567 -38.15 22.39 34.72
C ASP A 567 -37.59 22.14 33.32
N GLU A 568 -38.38 22.46 32.28
CA GLU A 568 -37.93 22.43 30.88
C GLU A 568 -37.61 23.85 30.37
N PRO A 569 -36.35 24.15 30.01
CA PRO A 569 -36.00 25.42 29.38
C PRO A 569 -36.73 25.60 28.03
N GLY A 570 -37.57 26.62 27.91
CA GLY A 570 -38.15 27.06 26.63
C GLY A 570 -39.58 26.59 26.32
N ARG A 571 -40.25 25.83 27.20
CA ARG A 571 -41.72 25.66 27.10
C ARG A 571 -42.46 26.70 27.93
N THR A 572 -43.17 27.60 27.27
CA THR A 572 -44.17 28.46 27.94
C THR A 572 -45.33 27.60 28.43
N ARG A 573 -45.60 27.64 29.75
CA ARG A 573 -46.76 26.97 30.35
C ARG A 573 -48.05 27.56 29.77
N ALA A 574 -48.92 26.72 29.21
CA ALA A 574 -50.31 27.10 28.98
C ALA A 574 -51.00 27.28 30.36
N ALA A 575 -51.70 28.40 30.56
CA ALA A 575 -52.34 28.68 31.83
C ALA A 575 -53.48 27.66 32.10
N GLY A 576 -53.34 26.87 33.17
CA GLY A 576 -54.38 25.94 33.64
C GLY A 576 -54.09 24.45 33.46
N SER A 577 -53.00 24.04 32.77
CA SER A 577 -52.60 22.63 32.68
C SER A 577 -51.46 22.30 33.65
N PRO A 578 -51.49 21.16 34.36
CA PRO A 578 -50.30 20.62 35.00
C PRO A 578 -49.20 20.41 33.95
N GLY A 579 -47.98 20.86 34.24
CA GLY A 579 -46.82 20.53 33.41
C GLY A 579 -46.41 19.07 33.56
N PRO A 580 -45.56 18.53 32.67
CA PRO A 580 -45.03 17.18 32.83
C PRO A 580 -44.28 17.02 34.15
N THR A 581 -44.43 15.87 34.80
CA THR A 581 -43.65 15.49 35.98
C THR A 581 -42.21 15.13 35.58
N ARG A 582 -41.30 15.04 36.57
CA ARG A 582 -39.95 14.50 36.34
C ARG A 582 -40.00 13.08 35.77
N LEU A 583 -40.94 12.26 36.26
CA LEU A 583 -41.18 10.91 35.75
C LEU A 583 -41.66 10.91 34.29
N ASP A 584 -42.52 11.85 33.88
CA ASP A 584 -42.98 11.94 32.49
C ASP A 584 -41.84 12.29 31.51
N VAL A 585 -40.98 13.24 31.90
CA VAL A 585 -39.78 13.57 31.12
C VAL A 585 -38.83 12.36 31.10
N ALA A 586 -38.65 11.65 32.21
CA ALA A 586 -37.84 10.44 32.29
C ALA A 586 -38.36 9.33 31.35
N LYS A 587 -39.68 9.07 31.35
CA LYS A 587 -40.35 8.14 30.43
C LYS A 587 -40.16 8.56 28.97
N GLN A 588 -40.25 9.86 28.65
CA GLN A 588 -40.03 10.36 27.29
C GLN A 588 -38.58 10.19 26.82
N GLN A 589 -37.60 10.52 27.67
CA GLN A 589 -36.17 10.33 27.37
C GLN A 589 -35.83 8.84 27.25
N LEU A 590 -36.38 7.99 28.13
CA LEU A 590 -36.19 6.55 28.11
C LEU A 590 -36.76 5.92 26.84
N ARG A 591 -37.96 6.34 26.41
CA ARG A 591 -38.54 5.91 25.14
C ARG A 591 -37.60 6.22 23.97
N GLY A 592 -37.07 7.45 23.90
CA GLY A 592 -36.09 7.83 22.88
C GLY A 592 -34.80 6.99 22.94
N ALA A 593 -34.26 6.75 24.15
CA ALA A 593 -33.08 5.94 24.34
C ALA A 593 -33.28 4.48 23.88
N ILE A 594 -34.40 3.84 24.28
CA ILE A 594 -34.75 2.47 23.85
C ILE A 594 -35.02 2.44 22.33
N GLU A 595 -35.67 3.46 21.77
CA GLU A 595 -35.92 3.59 20.33
C GLU A 595 -34.60 3.57 19.53
N GLY A 596 -33.62 4.37 19.98
CA GLY A 596 -32.28 4.49 19.38
C GLY A 596 -31.33 3.31 19.58
N LEU A 597 -31.67 2.29 20.37
CA LEU A 597 -30.81 1.08 20.49
C LEU A 597 -30.72 0.29 19.18
N LEU A 598 -29.59 -0.37 18.95
CA LEU A 598 -29.41 -1.25 17.78
C LEU A 598 -30.38 -2.46 17.80
N PRO A 599 -30.83 -2.99 16.64
CA PRO A 599 -31.65 -4.21 16.58
C PRO A 599 -30.96 -5.48 17.13
N SER A 600 -29.63 -5.45 17.25
CA SER A 600 -28.82 -6.49 17.91
C SER A 600 -28.72 -6.32 19.42
N ALA A 601 -28.98 -5.10 19.93
CA ALA A 601 -28.80 -4.77 21.34
C ALA A 601 -29.79 -5.56 22.21
N HIS A 602 -29.34 -5.84 23.42
CA HIS A 602 -30.18 -6.39 24.47
C HIS A 602 -30.32 -5.34 25.56
N PHE A 603 -31.54 -5.13 26.04
CA PHE A 603 -31.82 -4.17 27.10
C PHE A 603 -32.72 -4.75 28.17
N ASN A 604 -32.70 -4.13 29.34
CA ASN A 604 -33.74 -4.28 30.35
C ASN A 604 -34.07 -2.91 30.94
N VAL A 605 -35.26 -2.80 31.52
CA VAL A 605 -35.73 -1.60 32.23
C VAL A 605 -36.17 -2.03 33.62
N LEU A 606 -35.56 -1.42 34.62
CA LEU A 606 -35.90 -1.56 36.02
C LEU A 606 -36.42 -0.21 36.51
N PHE A 607 -37.55 -0.23 37.20
CA PHE A 607 -37.97 0.90 38.03
C PHE A 607 -37.76 0.56 39.50
N PHE A 608 -37.56 1.57 40.34
CA PHE A 608 -37.41 1.37 41.78
C PHE A 608 -38.08 2.48 42.59
N GLU A 609 -38.77 2.05 43.65
CA GLU A 609 -39.20 2.89 44.75
C GLU A 609 -38.63 2.30 46.06
N ALA A 610 -39.39 1.96 47.09
CA ALA A 610 -38.93 1.10 48.19
C ALA A 610 -38.57 -0.33 47.73
N GLY A 611 -39.25 -0.87 46.71
CA GLY A 611 -38.92 -2.11 46.01
C GLY A 611 -38.32 -1.88 44.62
N VAL A 612 -37.99 -2.98 43.93
CA VAL A 612 -37.46 -2.97 42.55
C VAL A 612 -38.43 -3.73 41.66
N THR A 613 -38.86 -3.11 40.55
CA THR A 613 -39.71 -3.75 39.53
C THR A 613 -38.98 -3.82 38.20
N SER A 614 -38.61 -5.03 37.78
CA SER A 614 -37.96 -5.29 36.50
C SER A 614 -38.97 -5.67 35.42
N TRP A 615 -38.85 -5.11 34.21
CA TRP A 615 -39.68 -5.48 33.06
C TRP A 615 -39.57 -6.97 32.70
N ARG A 616 -38.35 -7.51 32.79
CA ARG A 616 -38.01 -8.91 32.50
C ARG A 616 -36.91 -9.37 33.46
N HIS A 617 -36.83 -10.67 33.73
CA HIS A 617 -35.78 -11.27 34.59
C HIS A 617 -34.32 -11.10 34.09
N GLY A 618 -34.08 -10.39 32.99
CA GLY A 618 -32.76 -10.12 32.44
C GLY A 618 -32.81 -9.45 31.07
N LEU A 619 -31.63 -9.17 30.53
CA LEU A 619 -31.46 -8.52 29.23
C LEU A 619 -32.20 -9.27 28.11
N THR A 620 -33.10 -8.55 27.45
CA THR A 620 -33.97 -9.02 26.38
C THR A 620 -33.57 -8.36 25.06
N LYS A 621 -33.45 -9.14 23.98
CA LYS A 621 -33.08 -8.61 22.66
C LYS A 621 -34.14 -7.62 22.14
N LYS A 622 -33.71 -6.50 21.54
CA LYS A 622 -34.60 -5.54 20.88
C LYS A 622 -35.27 -6.17 19.65
N SER A 623 -36.58 -6.00 19.57
CA SER A 623 -37.46 -6.41 18.48
C SER A 623 -38.68 -5.49 18.49
N ALA A 624 -39.51 -5.49 17.44
CA ALA A 624 -40.74 -4.70 17.43
C ALA A 624 -41.68 -5.07 18.61
N ASN A 625 -41.82 -6.38 18.89
CA ASN A 625 -42.64 -6.87 19.99
C ASN A 625 -42.07 -6.48 21.36
N SER A 626 -40.78 -6.70 21.59
CA SER A 626 -40.14 -6.39 22.87
C SER A 626 -40.00 -4.88 23.10
N TYR A 627 -39.91 -4.06 22.06
CA TYR A 627 -40.01 -2.60 22.14
C TYR A 627 -41.42 -2.15 22.57
N SER A 628 -42.47 -2.61 21.88
CA SER A 628 -43.86 -2.27 22.20
C SER A 628 -44.24 -2.71 23.62
N ASP A 629 -43.78 -3.88 24.05
CA ASP A 629 -44.00 -4.41 25.39
C ASP A 629 -43.28 -3.60 26.48
N ALA A 630 -42.00 -3.23 26.25
CA ALA A 630 -41.27 -2.34 27.15
C ALA A 630 -41.92 -0.95 27.26
N LEU A 631 -42.42 -0.38 26.16
CA LEU A 631 -43.13 0.90 26.21
C LEU A 631 -44.44 0.81 27.00
N ARG A 632 -45.17 -0.31 26.93
CA ARG A 632 -46.37 -0.53 27.76
C ARG A 632 -46.01 -0.60 29.25
N PHE A 633 -44.92 -1.29 29.59
CA PHE A 633 -44.41 -1.37 30.96
C PHE A 633 -44.01 0.02 31.49
N VAL A 634 -43.21 0.79 30.73
CA VAL A 634 -42.79 2.16 31.05
C VAL A 634 -43.98 3.12 31.21
N ALA A 635 -45.00 3.00 30.35
CA ALA A 635 -46.20 3.84 30.45
C ALA A 635 -47.04 3.56 31.70
N ALA A 636 -47.05 2.31 32.18
CA ALA A 636 -47.83 1.85 33.33
C ALA A 636 -47.12 2.04 34.69
N ARG A 637 -46.13 2.95 34.78
CA ARG A 637 -45.43 3.35 36.01
C ARG A 637 -46.01 4.66 36.56
N ALA A 638 -45.99 4.84 37.87
CA ALA A 638 -46.44 6.06 38.56
C ALA A 638 -45.46 6.38 39.70
N ALA A 639 -45.34 7.65 40.09
CA ALA A 639 -44.43 8.06 41.14
C ALA A 639 -45.05 7.77 42.52
N GLU A 640 -44.43 6.89 43.30
CA GLU A 640 -44.90 6.48 44.64
C GLU A 640 -43.72 5.95 45.47
N GLY A 641 -43.81 5.99 46.80
CA GLY A 641 -42.85 5.31 47.68
C GLY A 641 -41.50 6.00 47.88
N GLY A 642 -40.54 5.23 48.43
CA GLY A 642 -39.19 5.67 48.80
C GLY A 642 -38.14 5.42 47.71
N THR A 643 -36.85 5.49 48.04
CA THR A 643 -35.75 5.47 47.05
C THR A 643 -34.74 4.36 47.34
N ASN A 644 -34.98 3.15 46.82
CA ASN A 644 -34.12 1.95 46.96
C ASN A 644 -33.11 1.84 45.81
N LEU A 645 -32.18 2.79 45.79
CA LEU A 645 -31.11 2.86 44.81
C LEU A 645 -30.16 1.64 44.89
N HIS A 646 -29.97 1.07 46.08
CA HIS A 646 -29.04 -0.04 46.30
C HIS A 646 -29.50 -1.32 45.60
N ASP A 647 -30.70 -1.80 45.93
CA ASP A 647 -31.16 -3.11 45.45
C ASP A 647 -31.39 -3.08 43.94
N ALA A 648 -31.82 -1.93 43.41
CA ALA A 648 -31.98 -1.70 41.97
C ALA A 648 -30.66 -1.85 41.19
N LEU A 649 -29.55 -1.33 41.72
CA LEU A 649 -28.22 -1.51 41.14
C LEU A 649 -27.73 -2.96 41.27
N VAL A 650 -27.98 -3.63 42.40
CA VAL A 650 -27.58 -5.02 42.60
C VAL A 650 -28.36 -5.96 41.67
N GLU A 651 -29.66 -5.74 41.48
CA GLU A 651 -30.50 -6.51 40.55
C GLU A 651 -30.09 -6.29 39.09
N ALA A 652 -29.86 -5.04 38.68
CA ALA A 652 -29.35 -4.73 37.34
C ALA A 652 -27.99 -5.40 37.07
N LEU A 653 -27.09 -5.46 38.07
CA LEU A 653 -25.83 -6.19 38.00
C LEU A 653 -25.98 -7.71 38.16
N GLY A 654 -27.17 -8.21 38.51
CA GLY A 654 -27.48 -9.63 38.62
C GLY A 654 -27.26 -10.37 37.30
N ASP A 655 -27.75 -9.82 36.19
CA ASP A 655 -27.48 -10.33 34.85
C ASP A 655 -26.03 -10.06 34.45
N THR A 656 -25.22 -11.12 34.46
CA THR A 656 -23.77 -11.06 34.17
C THR A 656 -23.43 -10.60 32.75
N ARG A 657 -24.42 -10.49 31.87
CA ARG A 657 -24.28 -10.00 30.49
C ARG A 657 -24.36 -8.47 30.38
N VAL A 658 -24.72 -7.74 31.44
CA VAL A 658 -24.81 -6.26 31.42
C VAL A 658 -23.43 -5.63 31.27
N GLU A 659 -23.30 -4.74 30.29
CA GLU A 659 -22.06 -4.00 29.97
C GLU A 659 -22.10 -2.56 30.49
N ALA A 660 -23.28 -1.94 30.52
CA ALA A 660 -23.52 -0.64 31.12
C ALA A 660 -24.90 -0.53 31.80
N VAL A 661 -24.92 0.18 32.93
CA VAL A 661 -26.13 0.59 33.65
C VAL A 661 -26.32 2.09 33.50
N TYR A 662 -27.53 2.54 33.22
CA TYR A 662 -27.92 3.96 33.18
C TYR A 662 -28.91 4.21 34.32
N LEU A 663 -28.39 4.72 35.43
CA LEU A 663 -29.15 5.03 36.64
C LEU A 663 -29.67 6.47 36.57
N LEU A 664 -30.97 6.68 36.72
CA LEU A 664 -31.62 7.97 36.89
C LEU A 664 -32.24 8.03 38.28
N SER A 665 -31.97 9.09 39.06
CA SER A 665 -32.57 9.31 40.38
C SER A 665 -32.64 10.79 40.74
N ASP A 666 -33.61 11.20 41.56
CA ASP A 666 -33.78 12.60 41.98
C ASP A 666 -33.65 12.84 43.50
N GLY A 667 -33.52 11.76 44.28
CA GLY A 667 -33.38 11.77 45.73
C GLY A 667 -32.11 11.09 46.25
N ASP A 668 -31.89 11.23 47.57
CA ASP A 668 -30.94 10.38 48.30
C ASP A 668 -31.60 9.03 48.67
N PRO A 669 -30.82 7.95 48.91
CA PRO A 669 -31.38 6.65 49.24
C PRO A 669 -32.15 6.66 50.56
N THR A 670 -33.46 6.37 50.51
CA THR A 670 -34.37 6.36 51.67
C THR A 670 -34.93 4.99 52.01
N ALA A 671 -34.70 3.98 51.16
CA ALA A 671 -35.17 2.60 51.33
C ALA A 671 -34.12 1.57 50.87
N GLY A 672 -34.39 0.29 51.14
CA GLY A 672 -33.54 -0.84 50.73
C GLY A 672 -32.58 -1.35 51.79
N ALA A 673 -31.78 -2.34 51.42
CA ALA A 673 -30.82 -3.00 52.34
C ALA A 673 -29.72 -2.06 52.88
N PHE A 674 -29.37 -1.00 52.12
CA PHE A 674 -28.44 0.04 52.56
C PHE A 674 -28.91 1.41 52.09
N THR A 675 -28.96 2.37 53.01
CA THR A 675 -29.26 3.79 52.75
C THR A 675 -28.03 4.69 52.91
N ASP A 676 -27.01 4.27 53.67
CA ASP A 676 -25.74 5.01 53.77
C ASP A 676 -24.94 4.95 52.46
N ALA A 677 -24.51 6.13 51.99
CA ALA A 677 -23.75 6.27 50.75
C ALA A 677 -22.44 5.46 50.73
N GLY A 678 -21.77 5.33 51.87
CA GLY A 678 -20.54 4.57 52.01
C GLY A 678 -20.76 3.05 51.94
N ASP A 679 -21.83 2.53 52.52
CA ASP A 679 -22.23 1.13 52.38
C ASP A 679 -22.68 0.78 50.96
N ILE A 680 -23.48 1.65 50.33
CA ILE A 680 -23.91 1.47 48.94
C ILE A 680 -22.69 1.38 48.00
N LEU A 681 -21.74 2.32 48.11
CA LEU A 681 -20.51 2.30 47.31
C LEU A 681 -19.70 1.01 47.53
N ARG A 682 -19.58 0.52 48.77
CA ARG A 682 -18.90 -0.77 49.07
C ARG A 682 -19.61 -1.95 48.42
N SER A 683 -20.92 -2.05 48.60
CA SER A 683 -21.73 -3.17 48.11
C SER A 683 -21.76 -3.22 46.58
N VAL A 684 -22.04 -2.09 45.91
CA VAL A 684 -22.05 -1.99 44.45
C VAL A 684 -20.66 -2.27 43.86
N ARG A 685 -19.59 -1.81 44.50
CA ARG A 685 -18.21 -2.14 44.11
C ARG A 685 -17.94 -3.65 44.16
N ASP A 686 -18.43 -4.35 45.19
CA ASP A 686 -18.26 -5.79 45.33
C ASP A 686 -19.15 -6.60 44.37
N ALA A 687 -20.39 -6.16 44.12
CA ALA A 687 -21.26 -6.70 43.09
C ALA A 687 -20.63 -6.55 41.70
N ASN A 688 -20.06 -5.37 41.37
CA ASN A 688 -19.47 -5.09 40.07
C ASN A 688 -18.02 -5.63 39.92
N ARG A 689 -17.33 -5.98 41.00
CA ARG A 689 -15.89 -6.34 41.07
C ARG A 689 -15.37 -7.26 39.96
N ARG A 690 -16.12 -8.30 39.59
CA ARG A 690 -15.76 -9.27 38.53
C ARG A 690 -16.24 -8.82 37.14
N ARG A 691 -17.45 -8.24 37.10
CA ARG A 691 -18.17 -7.82 35.90
C ARG A 691 -17.46 -6.63 35.25
N LYS A 692 -17.29 -5.54 36.00
CA LYS A 692 -16.90 -4.20 35.55
C LYS A 692 -17.79 -3.71 34.39
N ALA A 693 -19.09 -3.75 34.62
CA ALA A 693 -20.04 -2.97 33.85
C ALA A 693 -19.80 -1.48 34.17
N ARG A 694 -20.00 -0.59 33.19
CA ARG A 694 -20.04 0.85 33.48
C ARG A 694 -21.33 1.18 34.22
N ILE A 695 -21.28 2.17 35.11
CA ILE A 695 -22.49 2.72 35.73
C ILE A 695 -22.48 4.21 35.40
N HIS A 696 -23.39 4.63 34.54
CA HIS A 696 -23.65 6.03 34.22
C HIS A 696 -24.77 6.49 35.16
N CYS A 697 -24.64 7.68 35.73
CA CYS A 697 -25.56 8.20 36.74
C CYS A 697 -26.08 9.58 36.33
N ILE A 698 -27.39 9.74 36.36
CA ILE A 698 -28.08 10.98 36.05
C ILE A 698 -28.85 11.41 37.30
N SER A 699 -28.57 12.63 37.80
CA SER A 699 -29.37 13.25 38.86
C SER A 699 -30.41 14.21 38.28
N ILE A 700 -31.63 14.23 38.82
CA ILE A 700 -32.64 15.25 38.47
C ILE A 700 -32.76 16.30 39.58
N GLY A 701 -32.82 17.58 39.20
CA GLY A 701 -33.10 18.72 40.08
C GLY A 701 -31.91 19.14 40.96
N GLN A 702 -31.23 18.20 41.61
CA GLN A 702 -30.12 18.46 42.55
C GLN A 702 -28.83 17.72 42.18
N ASP A 703 -27.71 18.09 42.81
CA ASP A 703 -26.41 17.41 42.64
C ASP A 703 -26.24 16.34 43.72
N SER A 704 -25.87 15.11 43.35
CA SER A 704 -25.68 14.00 44.30
C SER A 704 -24.22 13.53 44.33
N ALA A 705 -23.59 13.65 45.50
CA ALA A 705 -22.23 13.17 45.73
C ALA A 705 -22.10 11.63 45.64
N LEU A 706 -23.17 10.90 45.98
CA LEU A 706 -23.25 9.45 45.84
C LEU A 706 -23.26 9.02 44.37
N LEU A 707 -24.19 9.56 43.57
CA LEU A 707 -24.28 9.27 42.13
C LEU A 707 -22.99 9.61 41.38
N ARG A 708 -22.39 10.77 41.70
CA ARG A 708 -21.08 11.19 41.16
C ARG A 708 -19.95 10.21 41.53
N SER A 709 -19.98 9.65 42.73
CA SER A 709 -18.99 8.68 43.20
C SER A 709 -19.18 7.31 42.55
N LEU A 710 -20.42 6.83 42.43
CA LEU A 710 -20.79 5.58 41.73
C LEU A 710 -20.29 5.59 40.28
N ALA A 711 -20.58 6.67 39.53
CA ALA A 711 -20.15 6.77 38.14
C ALA A 711 -18.62 6.73 38.02
N ARG A 712 -17.91 7.50 38.85
CA ARG A 712 -16.45 7.57 38.87
C ARG A 712 -15.79 6.23 39.22
N GLU A 713 -16.32 5.48 40.19
CA GLU A 713 -15.75 4.19 40.61
C GLU A 713 -15.96 3.07 39.57
N HIS A 714 -16.93 3.23 38.68
CA HIS A 714 -17.28 2.23 37.67
C HIS A 714 -16.97 2.65 36.23
N GLY A 715 -16.29 3.79 36.05
CA GLY A 715 -15.85 4.27 34.74
C GLY A 715 -17.00 4.66 33.82
N GLY A 716 -18.12 5.11 34.39
CA GLY A 716 -19.22 5.74 33.66
C GLY A 716 -19.24 7.26 33.87
N GLU A 717 -20.24 7.90 33.29
CA GLU A 717 -20.40 9.35 33.32
C GLU A 717 -21.45 9.78 34.36
N TYR A 718 -21.22 10.93 35.01
CA TYR A 718 -22.20 11.56 35.88
C TYR A 718 -22.74 12.84 35.23
N LYS A 719 -24.06 13.02 35.26
CA LYS A 719 -24.71 14.22 34.71
C LYS A 719 -25.88 14.69 35.57
N ARG A 720 -26.00 16.01 35.72
CA ARG A 720 -27.19 16.65 36.30
C ARG A 720 -28.15 17.06 35.18
N ALA A 721 -29.44 16.83 35.40
CA ALA A 721 -30.55 17.22 34.55
C ALA A 721 -31.54 18.10 35.34
N GLY A 722 -32.04 19.17 34.70
CA GLY A 722 -32.67 20.31 35.38
C GLY A 722 -31.68 21.46 35.50
#